data_AF-A0A7Y0UV96-F1
#
_entry.id   AF-A0A7Y0UV96-F1
#
_cell.length_a   1.000
_cell.length_b   1.000
_cell.length_c   1.000
_cell.angle_alpha   90.00
_cell.angle_beta   90.00
_cell.angle_gamma   90.00
#
_symmetry.space_group_name_H-M   'P 1'
#
loop_
_entity.id
_entity.type
_entity.pdbx_description
1 polymer ?
#
loop_
_entity_poly.entity_id
_entity_poly.type
_entity_poly.pdbx_seq_one_letter_code
_entity_poly.pdbx_strand_id
1 'polypeptide(L)'
;MKGVLMMNFGKKMAVGVASAALVASLAGVPAAVAAGAERITFPEGGSFERIAGDSRVDTAIAAAERLYADKGKSLTKAYLVAAGDSHLVDAATSGMLTDGVVLLVPTDRSGQLLLGAAIKSKFDKVNTLVAVGGKNAVPDEAVAAVKKMNDKITKTERLDGKNRYETNVAVAKAAYKDFKNASRVYFTRGDVMVDALTAGAAGDGPVLMLTPSGDIDKATKDYYAEAVKHARDAVILGGEKALPSEQVAKVGAEIKKLDPWSWLKSGKELKANVALAAATYFGQSDWQSRKFVKDSMPPQDKGAAFDVTKFEKYDFFGLNGGSVKAESKDPSSVNVETAVSDPKKAFVGYVQPLKDLKANNVVITKQYNELNAVKDNALVDAKTAEVKAAALSAVTNVNAGDVAAKLVKAVQDLYGLSLSEIRPTLNDSGAVSTSGVFKFDDDSNLTGLDMDKLDGVQSKLAAGDWSGKKVYKVGDTDLTFKEAVYAKIANKDAVLPGKDLAGVEALASGKVNWSAFYNVTKTELDNQQKRHDEAKQNLLDAVNAYYNNTNMELLTGVTGVPRLAGKSRYETSSLLAVYLEKRGRFVNSGSKDFKKDSRAYLASGDDAHLVDSVVAGQLTDGPILLVPASGEIDKTVLNHLAYLKKKEPNLGTFALGGKMSISEEIRAAAVKALKEAKNYKGTNNFRGNDDAGNQAPSLGGYASLEITNVGNAGAKTAAMSIAANNGRVAGLSALFDGLPKGVTATGNSANGQLTFTPADRKEDVAANGTYKVTVRWIDGKGNIKYQDSVDVTVKLAAAPPATQSAKPVLGAPSGNITAANGTASVPVTSAKIAPAEYTCSIDKNELSAVTSGKVKFTVAWNDGAKACKVTATDDSHNGAVSGTIKVTVKVDEDGAAGAAKTVSDGAEKDVTVNIS
;
A
#
# COMPACT_ATOMS: atom_id res chain seq x y z
N MET A 1 45.92 16.56 67.39
CA MET A 1 46.62 15.26 67.23
C MET A 1 45.68 14.16 67.71
N LYS A 2 45.55 12.95 67.18
CA LYS A 2 45.96 12.24 65.95
C LYS A 2 45.23 10.88 66.06
N GLY A 3 44.80 10.26 64.95
CA GLY A 3 44.24 8.89 64.91
C GLY A 3 42.72 8.86 65.11
N VAL A 4 41.88 8.11 64.38
CA VAL A 4 42.02 6.90 63.57
C VAL A 4 40.77 6.93 62.64
N LEU A 5 40.78 6.73 61.31
CA LEU A 5 40.94 5.50 60.53
C LEU A 5 41.03 5.95 59.06
N MET A 6 42.15 5.65 58.38
CA MET A 6 42.17 5.58 56.93
C MET A 6 41.69 4.18 56.53
N MET A 7 40.46 4.07 56.02
CA MET A 7 40.03 2.87 55.28
C MET A 7 40.42 3.03 53.82
N ASN A 8 41.21 2.06 53.39
CA ASN A 8 41.85 1.92 52.11
C ASN A 8 40.80 1.59 51.03
N PHE A 9 40.33 2.58 50.26
CA PHE A 9 39.45 2.38 49.09
C PHE A 9 40.22 1.95 47.83
N GLY A 10 41.26 1.14 47.99
CA GLY A 10 42.06 0.58 46.91
C GLY A 10 41.55 -0.79 46.47
N LYS A 11 40.34 -0.88 45.89
CA LYS A 11 39.91 -1.90 44.89
C LYS A 11 38.38 -1.86 44.70
N LYS A 12 37.97 -1.83 43.43
CA LYS A 12 36.61 -1.99 42.87
C LYS A 12 35.70 -0.76 42.94
N MET A 13 35.66 0.00 41.85
CA MET A 13 34.43 0.40 41.13
C MET A 13 34.89 1.10 39.84
N ALA A 14 34.85 0.38 38.71
CA ALA A 14 34.84 1.06 37.42
C ALA A 14 33.47 1.76 37.32
N VAL A 15 33.43 3.05 37.65
CA VAL A 15 32.25 3.88 37.43
C VAL A 15 32.16 4.08 35.92
N GLY A 16 31.19 3.43 35.26
CA GLY A 16 30.92 3.66 33.85
C GLY A 16 30.62 5.14 33.60
N VAL A 17 30.97 5.66 32.43
CA VAL A 17 30.92 7.10 32.08
C VAL A 17 29.52 7.70 32.34
N ALA A 18 28.44 6.93 32.16
CA ALA A 18 27.07 7.35 32.46
C ALA A 18 26.79 7.58 33.96
N SER A 19 27.44 6.82 34.85
CA SER A 19 27.29 6.96 36.30
C SER A 19 28.05 8.17 36.85
N ALA A 20 29.17 8.57 36.23
CA ALA A 20 29.92 9.75 36.67
C ALA A 20 29.17 11.06 36.36
N ALA A 21 28.50 11.14 35.21
CA ALA A 21 27.69 12.31 34.80
C ALA A 21 26.49 12.55 35.73
N LEU A 22 25.77 11.48 36.09
CA LEU A 22 24.59 11.56 36.95
C LEU A 22 24.93 11.86 38.43
N VAL A 23 26.15 11.53 38.89
CA VAL A 23 26.65 11.95 40.23
C VAL A 23 26.88 13.46 40.29
N ALA A 24 27.33 14.10 39.20
CA ALA A 24 27.55 15.54 39.15
C ALA A 24 26.22 16.34 39.19
N SER A 25 25.14 15.83 38.59
CA SER A 25 23.83 16.48 38.56
C SER A 25 23.03 16.36 39.88
N LEU A 26 23.36 15.39 40.74
CA LEU A 26 22.75 15.19 42.07
C LEU A 26 23.37 16.04 43.18
N ALA A 27 24.53 16.68 42.96
CA ALA A 27 25.28 17.45 43.96
C ALA A 27 24.73 18.88 44.24
N GLY A 28 23.50 19.19 43.83
CA GLY A 28 22.83 20.43 44.22
C GLY A 28 23.28 21.69 43.47
N VAL A 29 24.03 21.55 42.38
CA VAL A 29 23.93 22.58 41.33
C VAL A 29 22.48 22.53 40.86
N PRO A 30 21.75 23.65 40.73
CA PRO A 30 20.46 23.63 40.05
C PRO A 30 20.62 22.81 38.76
N ALA A 31 19.55 22.17 38.29
CA ALA A 31 19.46 21.92 36.85
C ALA A 31 19.42 23.30 36.17
N ALA A 32 20.54 24.02 36.18
CA ALA A 32 20.91 24.84 35.08
C ALA A 32 20.78 23.89 33.91
N VAL A 33 19.91 24.23 32.98
CA VAL A 33 20.30 24.39 31.58
C VAL A 33 21.84 24.49 31.51
N ALA A 34 22.54 23.36 31.56
CA ALA A 34 23.95 23.35 31.94
C ALA A 34 24.76 23.66 30.69
N ALA A 35 25.21 24.92 30.62
CA ALA A 35 26.41 25.38 29.94
C ALA A 35 26.61 24.85 28.51
N GLY A 36 25.85 25.34 27.54
CA GLY A 36 26.22 25.08 26.13
C GLY A 36 25.28 25.55 25.01
N ALA A 37 24.06 26.00 25.28
CA ALA A 37 23.21 26.62 24.26
C ALA A 37 22.32 27.70 24.89
N GLU A 38 22.72 28.96 24.70
CA GLU A 38 22.01 30.17 25.11
C GLU A 38 20.55 30.15 24.63
N ARG A 39 19.61 30.36 25.56
CA ARG A 39 18.19 30.57 25.21
C ARG A 39 18.12 31.81 24.31
N ILE A 40 17.68 31.63 23.08
CA ILE A 40 17.52 32.73 22.13
C ILE A 40 16.11 33.27 22.27
N THR A 41 15.96 34.53 22.65
CA THR A 41 14.68 35.24 22.59
C THR A 41 14.57 36.02 21.29
N PHE A 42 13.41 36.00 20.64
CA PHE A 42 13.22 36.78 19.41
C PHE A 42 12.59 38.14 19.73
N PRO A 43 12.95 39.22 18.99
CA PRO A 43 12.40 40.56 19.21
C PRO A 43 10.87 40.62 19.10
N GLU A 44 10.27 39.74 18.30
CA GLU A 44 8.82 39.70 18.03
C GLU A 44 8.06 38.76 18.99
N GLY A 45 8.70 38.31 20.07
CA GLY A 45 8.17 37.37 21.07
C GLY A 45 8.74 35.96 20.92
N GLY A 46 8.50 35.07 21.88
CA GLY A 46 8.90 33.65 21.85
C GLY A 46 10.39 33.37 22.03
N SER A 47 10.77 32.09 21.98
CA SER A 47 12.16 31.67 22.26
C SER A 47 12.57 30.39 21.57
N PHE A 48 13.87 30.15 21.49
CA PHE A 48 14.48 28.88 21.11
C PHE A 48 15.41 28.42 22.24
N GLU A 49 15.23 27.19 22.71
CA GLU A 49 16.00 26.60 23.80
C GLU A 49 16.40 25.16 23.48
N ARG A 50 17.47 24.65 24.10
CA ARG A 50 17.86 23.24 23.98
C ARG A 50 17.58 22.52 25.30
N ILE A 51 16.90 21.38 25.23
CA ILE A 51 16.71 20.46 26.35
C ILE A 51 17.65 19.28 26.12
N ALA A 52 18.74 19.24 26.87
CA ALA A 52 19.76 18.21 26.76
C ALA A 52 20.47 18.04 28.10
N GLY A 53 21.04 16.86 28.32
CA GLY A 53 22.04 16.61 29.34
C GLY A 53 23.28 15.94 28.76
N ASP A 54 24.26 15.63 29.61
CA ASP A 54 25.54 15.03 29.20
C ASP A 54 25.38 13.61 28.63
N SER A 55 24.28 12.94 28.98
CA SER A 55 23.89 11.65 28.43
C SER A 55 22.44 11.62 27.97
N ARG A 56 22.06 10.55 27.25
CA ARG A 56 20.66 10.27 26.90
C ARG A 56 19.75 10.14 28.13
N VAL A 57 20.28 9.64 29.25
CA VAL A 57 19.55 9.51 30.52
C VAL A 57 19.30 10.88 31.13
N ASP A 58 20.30 11.77 31.10
CA ASP A 58 20.15 13.14 31.59
C ASP A 58 19.20 13.96 30.69
N THR A 59 19.25 13.74 29.38
CA THR A 59 18.29 14.31 28.42
C THR A 59 16.86 13.86 28.73
N ALA A 60 16.66 12.57 29.04
CA ALA A 60 15.36 12.04 29.47
C ALA A 60 14.85 12.68 30.76
N ILE A 61 15.74 12.86 31.75
CA ILE A 61 15.41 13.55 33.00
C ILE A 61 15.03 15.02 32.73
N ALA A 62 15.76 15.73 31.87
CA ALA A 62 15.47 17.12 31.53
C ALA A 62 14.11 17.27 30.83
N ALA A 63 13.76 16.36 29.90
CA ALA A 63 12.44 16.33 29.28
C ALA A 63 11.33 16.02 30.31
N ALA A 64 11.57 15.10 31.23
CA ALA A 64 10.64 14.77 32.31
C ALA A 64 10.45 15.92 33.31
N GLU A 65 11.51 16.66 33.67
CA GLU A 65 11.42 17.86 34.51
C GLU A 65 10.57 18.95 33.85
N ARG A 66 10.70 19.12 32.54
CA ARG A 66 9.85 20.05 31.78
C ARG A 66 8.39 19.65 31.89
N LEU A 67 8.06 18.40 31.56
CA LEU A 67 6.70 17.87 31.65
C LEU A 67 6.12 18.02 33.08
N TYR A 68 6.92 17.68 34.09
CA TYR A 68 6.53 17.73 35.50
C TYR A 68 6.30 19.17 36.00
N ALA A 69 7.06 20.14 35.49
CA ALA A 69 6.85 21.55 35.78
C ALA A 69 5.51 22.06 35.23
N ASP A 70 5.10 21.60 34.04
CA ASP A 70 3.90 22.10 33.35
C ASP A 70 2.61 21.40 33.79
N LYS A 71 2.60 20.06 33.91
CA LYS A 71 1.44 19.29 34.41
C LYS A 71 1.34 19.28 35.94
N GLY A 72 2.27 19.99 36.59
CA GLY A 72 2.43 20.03 38.03
C GLY A 72 2.68 18.64 38.62
N LYS A 73 2.52 18.56 39.94
CA LYS A 73 2.74 17.36 40.76
C LYS A 73 1.65 16.26 40.57
N SER A 74 0.92 16.26 39.46
CA SER A 74 -0.15 15.29 39.17
C SER A 74 0.37 13.95 38.62
N LEU A 75 1.62 13.92 38.15
CA LEU A 75 2.30 12.74 37.63
C LEU A 75 2.75 11.86 38.80
N THR A 76 2.16 10.67 38.94
CA THR A 76 2.39 9.76 40.08
C THR A 76 3.22 8.53 39.73
N LYS A 77 3.52 8.35 38.43
CA LYS A 77 4.27 7.21 37.91
C LYS A 77 5.57 7.64 37.24
N ALA A 78 6.56 6.75 37.30
CA ALA A 78 7.72 6.78 36.41
C ALA A 78 7.73 5.52 35.55
N TYR A 79 7.63 5.70 34.25
CA TYR A 79 7.74 4.65 33.24
C TYR A 79 9.20 4.44 32.89
N LEU A 80 9.70 3.26 33.24
CA LEU A 80 11.09 2.84 33.12
C LEU A 80 11.29 2.12 31.80
N VAL A 81 12.10 2.72 30.92
CA VAL A 81 12.38 2.26 29.57
C VAL A 81 13.86 1.92 29.43
N ALA A 82 14.22 0.90 28.66
CA ALA A 82 15.63 0.57 28.43
C ALA A 82 16.39 1.73 27.74
N ALA A 83 17.57 2.10 28.25
CA ALA A 83 18.42 3.11 27.59
C ALA A 83 19.18 2.58 26.36
N GLY A 84 19.24 1.26 26.17
CA GLY A 84 19.98 0.61 25.10
C GLY A 84 19.16 0.48 23.80
N ASP A 85 19.83 0.65 22.66
CA ASP A 85 19.18 0.77 21.35
C ASP A 85 18.39 -0.48 20.93
N SER A 86 18.79 -1.67 21.39
CA SER A 86 18.16 -2.95 21.04
C SER A 86 16.73 -3.14 21.57
N HIS A 87 16.27 -2.28 22.49
CA HIS A 87 14.97 -2.42 23.17
C HIS A 87 14.12 -1.13 23.14
N LEU A 88 14.52 -0.11 22.37
CA LEU A 88 13.80 1.18 22.31
C LEU A 88 12.42 1.10 21.68
N VAL A 89 12.18 0.11 20.82
CA VAL A 89 10.90 -0.05 20.11
C VAL A 89 9.73 -0.29 21.06
N ASP A 90 9.96 -0.97 22.19
CA ASP A 90 8.95 -1.22 23.22
C ASP A 90 8.48 0.08 23.90
N ALA A 91 9.29 1.15 23.79
CA ALA A 91 9.03 2.44 24.42
C ALA A 91 8.70 3.57 23.44
N ALA A 92 8.81 3.33 22.14
CA ALA A 92 8.54 4.35 21.12
C ALA A 92 7.16 4.98 21.27
N THR A 93 6.19 4.23 21.81
CA THR A 93 4.83 4.71 22.02
C THR A 93 4.53 5.09 23.48
N SER A 94 5.51 5.06 24.39
CA SER A 94 5.34 5.47 25.79
C SER A 94 4.94 6.93 25.95
N GLY A 95 5.17 7.77 24.93
CA GLY A 95 4.70 9.16 24.91
C GLY A 95 3.19 9.33 25.07
N MET A 96 2.39 8.30 24.75
CA MET A 96 0.94 8.35 24.93
C MET A 96 0.49 8.22 26.41
N LEU A 97 1.41 7.84 27.32
CA LEU A 97 1.14 7.71 28.74
C LEU A 97 1.11 9.10 29.39
N THR A 98 -0.03 9.47 29.96
CA THR A 98 -0.27 10.86 30.42
C THR A 98 -0.23 11.03 31.94
N ASP A 99 -0.12 9.95 32.71
CA ASP A 99 -0.17 9.91 34.17
C ASP A 99 1.20 9.75 34.86
N GLY A 100 2.28 9.83 34.09
CA GLY A 100 3.65 9.69 34.57
C GLY A 100 4.71 10.31 33.66
N VAL A 101 5.95 10.28 34.13
CA VAL A 101 7.14 10.66 33.35
C VAL A 101 7.79 9.43 32.72
N VAL A 102 8.41 9.58 31.55
CA VAL A 102 9.15 8.51 30.87
C VAL A 102 10.65 8.71 31.07
N LEU A 103 11.33 7.71 31.64
CA LEU A 103 12.73 7.77 32.03
C LEU A 103 13.52 6.58 31.49
N LEU A 104 14.75 6.83 31.05
CA LEU A 104 15.65 5.80 30.54
C LEU A 104 16.44 5.16 31.69
N VAL A 105 16.42 3.83 31.73
CA VAL A 105 17.13 3.00 32.71
C VAL A 105 18.52 2.66 32.18
N PRO A 106 19.59 3.10 32.86
CA PRO A 106 20.96 2.71 32.52
C PRO A 106 21.18 1.20 32.60
N THR A 107 22.09 0.68 31.78
CA THR A 107 22.44 -0.75 31.78
C THR A 107 23.26 -1.14 33.00
N ASP A 108 24.00 -0.22 33.59
CA ASP A 108 24.81 -0.45 34.79
C ASP A 108 24.05 -0.15 36.09
N ARG A 109 24.35 -0.93 37.12
CA ARG A 109 23.67 -0.85 38.43
C ARG A 109 23.86 0.50 39.13
N SER A 110 25.01 1.13 38.96
CA SER A 110 25.29 2.42 39.59
C SER A 110 24.39 3.50 39.00
N GLY A 111 24.22 3.52 37.67
CA GLY A 111 23.30 4.42 36.98
C GLY A 111 21.85 4.19 37.40
N GLN A 112 21.44 2.94 37.60
CA GLN A 112 20.07 2.61 38.09
C GLN A 112 19.81 3.17 39.49
N LEU A 113 20.77 3.05 40.41
CA LEU A 113 20.66 3.64 41.75
C LEU A 113 20.55 5.16 41.68
N LEU A 114 21.39 5.79 40.86
CA LEU A 114 21.38 7.24 40.68
C LEU A 114 20.08 7.73 40.03
N LEU A 115 19.51 6.98 39.09
CA LEU A 115 18.17 7.27 38.54
C LEU A 115 17.11 7.25 39.64
N GLY A 116 17.17 6.26 40.54
CA GLY A 116 16.29 6.20 41.71
C GLY A 116 16.39 7.42 42.62
N ALA A 117 17.62 7.89 42.88
CA ALA A 117 17.86 9.11 43.64
C ALA A 117 17.34 10.37 42.91
N ALA A 118 17.54 10.46 41.59
CA ALA A 118 17.02 11.54 40.76
C ALA A 118 15.48 11.58 40.81
N ILE A 119 14.80 10.43 40.70
CA ILE A 119 13.34 10.34 40.83
C ILE A 119 12.88 10.85 42.20
N LYS A 120 13.53 10.40 43.28
CA LYS A 120 13.20 10.85 44.65
C LYS A 120 13.31 12.36 44.82
N SER A 121 14.35 12.96 44.22
CA SER A 121 14.66 14.38 44.37
C SER A 121 13.81 15.28 43.47
N LYS A 122 13.59 14.89 42.21
CA LYS A 122 13.00 15.76 41.17
C LYS A 122 11.50 15.52 40.96
N PHE A 123 11.01 14.32 41.25
CA PHE A 123 9.63 13.90 40.99
C PHE A 123 8.95 13.43 42.29
N ASP A 124 8.74 14.36 43.22
CA ASP A 124 8.37 14.10 44.61
C ASP A 124 7.02 13.37 44.84
N LYS A 125 6.14 13.34 43.84
CA LYS A 125 4.85 12.60 43.85
C LYS A 125 4.89 11.26 43.16
N VAL A 126 5.98 10.90 42.51
CA VAL A 126 6.13 9.57 41.92
C VAL A 126 6.23 8.54 43.04
N ASN A 127 5.25 7.63 43.06
CA ASN A 127 5.13 6.55 44.05
C ASN A 127 5.02 5.16 43.40
N THR A 128 4.96 5.10 42.07
CA THR A 128 4.82 3.88 41.30
C THR A 128 5.87 3.84 40.19
N LEU A 129 6.62 2.74 40.10
CA LEU A 129 7.51 2.47 38.96
C LEU A 129 6.82 1.49 38.01
N VAL A 130 6.90 1.74 36.71
CA VAL A 130 6.31 0.87 35.69
C VAL A 130 7.37 0.53 34.66
N ALA A 131 7.83 -0.72 34.61
CA ALA A 131 8.74 -1.15 33.55
C ALA A 131 7.99 -1.29 32.22
N VAL A 132 8.53 -0.74 31.14
CA VAL A 132 7.98 -0.90 29.79
C VAL A 132 8.88 -1.82 28.99
N GLY A 133 8.31 -2.92 28.49
CA GLY A 133 9.03 -4.02 27.85
C GLY A 133 9.27 -5.21 28.77
N GLY A 134 9.62 -6.34 28.17
CA GLY A 134 9.88 -7.60 28.89
C GLY A 134 11.14 -7.52 29.78
N LYS A 135 11.38 -8.59 30.54
CA LYS A 135 12.54 -8.67 31.47
C LYS A 135 13.90 -8.57 30.78
N ASN A 136 13.97 -8.90 29.49
CA ASN A 136 15.19 -8.73 28.69
C ASN A 136 15.49 -7.25 28.40
N ALA A 137 14.44 -6.43 28.24
CA ALA A 137 14.57 -4.99 28.01
C ALA A 137 14.87 -4.24 29.32
N VAL A 138 14.03 -4.48 30.34
CA VAL A 138 14.17 -3.88 31.67
C VAL A 138 14.12 -4.99 32.72
N PRO A 139 15.28 -5.50 33.19
CA PRO A 139 15.34 -6.58 34.18
C PRO A 139 14.69 -6.20 35.52
N ASP A 140 14.15 -7.18 36.23
CA ASP A 140 13.53 -6.97 37.55
C ASP A 140 14.58 -6.41 38.55
N GLU A 141 15.84 -6.82 38.42
CA GLU A 141 16.96 -6.32 39.22
C GLU A 141 17.23 -4.83 38.99
N ALA A 142 17.01 -4.33 37.77
CA ALA A 142 17.17 -2.93 37.44
C ALA A 142 16.05 -2.10 38.08
N VAL A 143 14.80 -2.57 38.01
CA VAL A 143 13.65 -1.94 38.70
C VAL A 143 13.89 -1.93 40.22
N ALA A 144 14.38 -3.03 40.78
CA ALA A 144 14.71 -3.12 42.20
C ALA A 144 15.83 -2.16 42.60
N ALA A 145 16.85 -1.98 41.76
CA ALA A 145 17.93 -1.02 41.98
C ALA A 145 17.40 0.43 41.98
N VAL A 146 16.57 0.81 41.01
CA VAL A 146 15.94 2.15 40.97
C VAL A 146 15.08 2.38 42.21
N LYS A 147 14.24 1.39 42.59
CA LYS A 147 13.40 1.46 43.79
C LYS A 147 14.20 1.64 45.07
N LYS A 148 15.37 1.01 45.19
CA LYS A 148 16.18 0.99 46.43
C LYS A 148 16.50 2.38 46.97
N MET A 149 16.65 3.38 46.10
CA MET A 149 17.00 4.75 46.48
C MET A 149 15.78 5.64 46.75
N ASN A 150 14.58 5.14 46.49
CA ASN A 150 13.32 5.88 46.65
C ASN A 150 12.28 5.09 47.45
N ASP A 151 12.28 5.32 48.75
CA ASP A 151 11.35 4.77 49.75
C ASP A 151 9.89 5.18 49.53
N LYS A 152 9.61 6.25 48.77
CA LYS A 152 8.23 6.64 48.40
C LYS A 152 7.60 5.71 47.37
N ILE A 153 8.39 4.86 46.71
CA ILE A 153 7.87 3.90 45.74
C ILE A 153 7.19 2.75 46.48
N THR A 154 5.86 2.76 46.48
CA THR A 154 5.03 1.72 47.11
C THR A 154 4.63 0.62 46.14
N LYS A 155 4.65 0.90 44.83
CA LYS A 155 4.21 -0.04 43.79
C LYS A 155 5.20 -0.17 42.64
N THR A 156 5.32 -1.38 42.11
CA THR A 156 6.05 -1.68 40.86
C THR A 156 5.13 -2.46 39.93
N GLU A 157 5.02 -2.04 38.68
CA GLU A 157 4.21 -2.68 37.62
C GLU A 157 5.08 -2.94 36.38
N ARG A 158 4.53 -3.68 35.41
CA ARG A 158 5.15 -3.91 34.10
C ARG A 158 4.11 -3.84 32.99
N LEU A 159 4.48 -3.23 31.87
CA LEU A 159 3.75 -3.22 30.62
C LEU A 159 4.59 -3.98 29.59
N ASP A 160 4.25 -5.24 29.35
CA ASP A 160 4.97 -6.13 28.45
C ASP A 160 4.03 -7.07 27.69
N GLY A 161 4.60 -7.69 26.66
CA GLY A 161 3.98 -8.75 25.88
C GLY A 161 5.06 -9.64 25.28
N LYS A 162 4.66 -10.68 24.56
CA LYS A 162 5.62 -11.64 23.96
C LYS A 162 6.48 -11.01 22.86
N ASN A 163 5.98 -9.93 22.27
CA ASN A 163 6.63 -9.19 21.20
C ASN A 163 6.32 -7.68 21.33
N ARG A 164 6.93 -6.88 20.45
CA ARG A 164 6.77 -5.41 20.44
C ARG A 164 5.33 -4.94 20.19
N TYR A 165 4.53 -5.70 19.44
CA TYR A 165 3.15 -5.37 19.12
C TYR A 165 2.24 -5.60 20.33
N GLU A 166 2.40 -6.74 21.02
CA GLU A 166 1.71 -7.01 22.28
C GLU A 166 2.10 -6.00 23.37
N THR A 167 3.39 -5.64 23.46
CA THR A 167 3.87 -4.59 24.39
C THR A 167 3.26 -3.22 24.04
N ASN A 168 3.19 -2.85 22.77
CA ASN A 168 2.52 -1.63 22.31
C ASN A 168 1.03 -1.61 22.71
N VAL A 169 0.32 -2.74 22.59
CA VAL A 169 -1.07 -2.88 23.03
C VAL A 169 -1.19 -2.75 24.56
N ALA A 170 -0.24 -3.28 25.34
CA ALA A 170 -0.21 -3.10 26.79
C ALA A 170 -0.06 -1.61 27.18
N VAL A 171 0.82 -0.88 26.48
CA VAL A 171 0.97 0.57 26.64
C VAL A 171 -0.31 1.32 26.25
N ALA A 172 -0.93 0.97 25.12
CA ALA A 172 -2.18 1.57 24.67
C ALA A 172 -3.34 1.34 25.65
N LYS A 173 -3.47 0.13 26.21
CA LYS A 173 -4.43 -0.18 27.28
C LYS A 173 -4.16 0.64 28.53
N ALA A 174 -2.90 0.83 28.92
CA ALA A 174 -2.56 1.63 30.10
C ALA A 174 -2.93 3.11 29.92
N ALA A 175 -2.71 3.66 28.73
CA ALA A 175 -3.01 5.06 28.39
C ALA A 175 -4.52 5.32 28.16
N TYR A 176 -5.24 4.38 27.56
CA TYR A 176 -6.63 4.54 27.10
C TYR A 176 -7.54 3.42 27.60
N LYS A 177 -7.56 3.18 28.92
CA LYS A 177 -8.31 2.06 29.56
C LYS A 177 -9.80 1.98 29.21
N ASP A 178 -10.47 3.13 29.13
CA ASP A 178 -11.92 3.23 28.89
C ASP A 178 -12.24 3.85 27.53
N PHE A 179 -11.24 4.14 26.70
CA PHE A 179 -11.37 4.88 25.43
C PHE A 179 -12.03 6.28 25.50
N LYS A 180 -12.46 6.75 26.67
CA LYS A 180 -13.14 8.06 26.86
C LYS A 180 -12.34 9.25 26.31
N ASN A 181 -11.01 9.17 26.34
CA ASN A 181 -10.10 10.19 25.82
C ASN A 181 -9.45 9.79 24.48
N ALA A 182 -9.84 8.66 23.89
CA ALA A 182 -9.37 8.20 22.59
C ALA A 182 -10.33 8.71 21.52
N SER A 183 -10.08 9.91 21.01
CA SER A 183 -10.82 10.44 19.86
C SER A 183 -10.44 9.75 18.56
N ARG A 184 -9.22 9.20 18.48
CA ARG A 184 -8.64 8.63 17.26
C ARG A 184 -7.81 7.38 17.53
N VAL A 185 -7.44 6.67 16.46
CA VAL A 185 -6.36 5.66 16.49
C VAL A 185 -5.28 6.04 15.47
N TYR A 186 -4.01 5.93 15.85
CA TYR A 186 -2.88 6.17 14.93
C TYR A 186 -2.20 4.85 14.56
N PHE A 187 -2.09 4.54 13.28
CA PHE A 187 -1.40 3.38 12.75
C PHE A 187 0.00 3.75 12.28
N THR A 188 0.96 2.96 12.73
CA THR A 188 2.38 3.10 12.36
C THR A 188 2.97 1.72 12.11
N ARG A 189 4.10 1.65 11.42
CA ARG A 189 4.86 0.39 11.29
C ARG A 189 5.60 0.09 12.60
N GLY A 190 5.70 -1.18 12.98
CA GLY A 190 6.36 -1.60 14.23
C GLY A 190 7.84 -1.98 14.13
N ASP A 191 8.39 -2.10 12.92
CA ASP A 191 9.80 -2.42 12.71
C ASP A 191 10.70 -1.16 12.68
N VAL A 192 10.16 -0.03 12.23
CA VAL A 192 10.81 1.30 12.28
C VAL A 192 9.96 2.27 13.11
N MET A 193 10.49 2.71 14.23
CA MET A 193 9.72 3.36 15.30
C MET A 193 9.53 4.88 15.18
N VAL A 194 10.12 5.53 14.16
CA VAL A 194 10.16 6.99 14.03
C VAL A 194 8.78 7.65 13.90
N ASP A 195 7.87 7.02 13.15
CA ASP A 195 6.49 7.49 13.02
C ASP A 195 5.69 7.23 14.31
N ALA A 196 5.93 6.10 14.99
CA ALA A 196 5.28 5.74 16.24
C ALA A 196 5.62 6.73 17.37
N LEU A 197 6.85 7.20 17.38
CA LEU A 197 7.38 8.18 18.33
C LEU A 197 6.73 9.55 18.18
N THR A 198 6.62 10.04 16.94
CA THR A 198 5.96 11.32 16.67
C THR A 198 4.46 11.26 16.93
N ALA A 199 3.82 10.12 16.59
CA ALA A 199 2.44 9.84 16.95
C ALA A 199 2.20 9.80 18.46
N GLY A 200 3.18 9.37 19.26
CA GLY A 200 3.07 9.29 20.72
C GLY A 200 2.72 10.64 21.36
N ALA A 201 3.23 11.74 20.80
CA ALA A 201 2.92 13.09 21.26
C ALA A 201 1.56 13.61 20.79
N ALA A 202 0.85 12.87 19.91
CA ALA A 202 -0.46 13.25 19.43
C ALA A 202 -1.46 13.35 20.57
N GLY A 203 -1.44 12.47 21.58
CA GLY A 203 -2.17 12.63 22.84
C GLY A 203 -3.71 12.56 22.81
N ASP A 204 -4.37 12.40 21.65
CA ASP A 204 -5.83 12.21 21.51
C ASP A 204 -6.23 10.77 21.11
N GLY A 205 -5.32 9.81 21.17
CA GLY A 205 -5.62 8.45 20.77
C GLY A 205 -4.46 7.47 20.92
N PRO A 206 -4.74 6.16 21.03
CA PRO A 206 -3.72 5.13 21.02
C PRO A 206 -2.95 5.11 19.70
N VAL A 207 -1.63 4.89 19.81
CA VAL A 207 -0.76 4.58 18.68
C VAL A 207 -0.60 3.07 18.61
N LEU A 208 -1.05 2.47 17.50
CA LEU A 208 -0.97 1.03 17.25
C LEU A 208 0.08 0.74 16.19
N MET A 209 1.00 -0.17 16.54
CA MET A 209 2.01 -0.68 15.63
C MET A 209 1.49 -1.87 14.83
N LEU A 210 1.71 -1.84 13.52
CA LEU A 210 1.38 -2.92 12.59
C LEU A 210 2.65 -3.57 12.03
N THR A 211 2.57 -4.85 11.68
CA THR A 211 3.60 -5.52 10.89
C THR A 211 3.64 -4.90 9.48
N PRO A 212 4.82 -4.63 8.89
CA PRO A 212 4.91 -4.09 7.53
C PRO A 212 4.54 -5.13 6.46
N SER A 213 4.56 -6.42 6.80
CA SER A 213 4.22 -7.55 5.92
C SER A 213 3.74 -8.75 6.74
N GLY A 214 3.08 -9.72 6.10
CA GLY A 214 2.60 -10.92 6.76
C GLY A 214 1.32 -10.71 7.57
N ASP A 215 1.19 -11.44 8.67
CA ASP A 215 0.03 -11.40 9.56
C ASP A 215 0.18 -10.34 10.65
N ILE A 216 -0.87 -9.52 10.81
CA ILE A 216 -0.98 -8.58 11.93
C ILE A 216 -1.22 -9.34 13.23
N ASP A 217 -0.50 -8.95 14.27
CA ASP A 217 -0.63 -9.47 15.62
C ASP A 217 -2.07 -9.40 16.13
N LYS A 218 -2.53 -10.51 16.71
CA LYS A 218 -3.91 -10.65 17.18
C LYS A 218 -4.25 -9.61 18.26
N ALA A 219 -3.31 -9.28 19.15
CA ALA A 219 -3.54 -8.30 20.22
C ALA A 219 -3.84 -6.92 19.63
N THR A 220 -3.18 -6.53 18.54
CA THR A 220 -3.42 -5.26 17.85
C THR A 220 -4.79 -5.24 17.17
N LYS A 221 -5.17 -6.33 16.48
CA LYS A 221 -6.49 -6.47 15.86
C LYS A 221 -7.62 -6.39 16.91
N ASP A 222 -7.50 -7.17 17.98
CA ASP A 222 -8.51 -7.22 19.04
C ASP A 222 -8.67 -5.85 19.72
N TYR A 223 -7.55 -5.17 20.02
CA TYR A 223 -7.58 -3.84 20.63
C TYR A 223 -8.21 -2.80 19.70
N TYR A 224 -7.85 -2.80 18.41
CA TYR A 224 -8.43 -1.88 17.43
C TYR A 224 -9.94 -2.09 17.26
N ALA A 225 -10.40 -3.34 17.17
CA ALA A 225 -11.82 -3.68 17.04
C ALA A 225 -12.67 -3.17 18.21
N GLU A 226 -12.08 -3.04 19.40
CA GLU A 226 -12.72 -2.37 20.53
C GLU A 226 -12.58 -0.85 20.44
N ALA A 227 -11.39 -0.34 20.14
CA ALA A 227 -11.11 1.10 20.08
C ALA A 227 -12.03 1.84 19.10
N VAL A 228 -12.32 1.27 17.93
CA VAL A 228 -13.18 1.89 16.91
C VAL A 228 -14.65 2.05 17.32
N LYS A 229 -15.10 1.35 18.38
CA LYS A 229 -16.45 1.56 18.93
C LYS A 229 -16.59 2.90 19.66
N HIS A 230 -15.45 3.47 20.08
CA HIS A 230 -15.37 4.67 20.91
C HIS A 230 -14.64 5.83 20.21
N ALA A 231 -13.61 5.51 19.41
CA ALA A 231 -12.87 6.46 18.62
C ALA A 231 -13.68 6.89 17.38
N ARG A 232 -13.52 8.16 16.99
CA ARG A 232 -14.29 8.77 15.88
C ARG A 232 -13.71 8.44 14.51
N ASP A 233 -12.40 8.26 14.42
CA ASP A 233 -11.66 7.97 13.18
C ASP A 233 -10.29 7.33 13.49
N ALA A 234 -9.56 6.97 12.45
CA ALA A 234 -8.17 6.51 12.52
C ALA A 234 -7.27 7.31 11.57
N VAL A 235 -5.95 7.17 11.71
CA VAL A 235 -4.93 7.87 10.90
C VAL A 235 -3.78 6.92 10.64
N ILE A 236 -3.24 6.91 9.42
CA ILE A 236 -2.06 6.10 9.08
C ILE A 236 -0.88 7.05 8.89
N LEU A 237 0.26 6.73 9.50
CA LEU A 237 1.51 7.46 9.28
C LEU A 237 2.44 6.64 8.38
N GLY A 238 3.10 7.36 7.48
CA GLY A 238 4.04 6.81 6.52
C GLY A 238 3.39 6.43 5.19
N GLY A 239 4.24 6.42 4.15
CA GLY A 239 3.84 6.03 2.79
C GLY A 239 3.57 4.52 2.65
N GLU A 240 3.13 4.12 1.46
CA GLU A 240 2.80 2.73 1.12
C GLU A 240 3.96 1.76 1.36
N LYS A 241 5.21 2.21 1.13
CA LYS A 241 6.42 1.42 1.41
C LYS A 241 6.71 1.26 2.90
N ALA A 242 6.22 2.16 3.75
CA ALA A 242 6.45 2.13 5.19
C ALA A 242 5.40 1.25 5.88
N LEU A 243 4.13 1.48 5.57
CA LEU A 243 3.02 0.68 6.07
C LEU A 243 2.03 0.42 4.92
N PRO A 244 2.10 -0.75 4.27
CA PRO A 244 1.24 -1.07 3.14
C PRO A 244 -0.24 -1.01 3.50
N SER A 245 -1.04 -0.56 2.54
CA SER A 245 -2.48 -0.47 2.65
C SER A 245 -3.13 -1.84 2.89
N GLU A 246 -2.53 -2.91 2.38
CA GLU A 246 -2.94 -4.29 2.67
C GLU A 246 -2.85 -4.63 4.17
N GLN A 247 -1.79 -4.18 4.85
CA GLN A 247 -1.59 -4.44 6.29
C GLN A 247 -2.63 -3.69 7.13
N VAL A 248 -2.98 -2.47 6.72
CA VAL A 248 -4.03 -1.67 7.36
C VAL A 248 -5.42 -2.26 7.07
N ALA A 249 -5.66 -2.79 5.87
CA ALA A 249 -6.91 -3.49 5.57
C ALA A 249 -7.11 -4.74 6.44
N LYS A 250 -6.03 -5.45 6.81
CA LYS A 250 -6.07 -6.62 7.72
C LYS A 250 -6.53 -6.30 9.14
N VAL A 251 -6.54 -5.02 9.54
CA VAL A 251 -7.17 -4.58 10.82
C VAL A 251 -8.60 -4.08 10.63
N GLY A 252 -9.16 -4.10 9.41
CA GLY A 252 -10.53 -3.67 9.12
C GLY A 252 -10.67 -2.18 8.85
N ALA A 253 -9.59 -1.48 8.48
CA ALA A 253 -9.60 -0.04 8.17
C ALA A 253 -9.58 0.21 6.64
N GLU A 254 -10.52 1.03 6.15
CA GLU A 254 -10.58 1.47 4.74
C GLU A 254 -9.85 2.81 4.54
N ILE A 255 -8.96 2.90 3.55
CA ILE A 255 -7.89 3.93 3.53
C ILE A 255 -8.16 5.06 2.52
N LYS A 256 -7.94 6.31 2.96
CA LYS A 256 -7.83 7.53 2.14
C LYS A 256 -6.39 8.00 2.05
N LYS A 257 -5.93 8.33 0.84
CA LYS A 257 -4.68 9.06 0.66
C LYS A 257 -4.91 10.56 0.84
N LEU A 258 -4.16 11.21 1.72
CA LEU A 258 -4.14 12.67 1.81
C LEU A 258 -3.00 13.22 0.93
N ASP A 259 -3.27 14.28 0.17
CA ASP A 259 -2.23 15.22 -0.30
C ASP A 259 -2.28 16.49 0.56
N PRO A 260 -1.43 16.58 1.58
CA PRO A 260 -1.42 17.69 2.52
C PRO A 260 -0.58 18.89 2.07
N TRP A 261 0.03 18.92 0.89
CA TRP A 261 0.96 20.00 0.48
C TRP A 261 0.40 20.99 -0.54
N SER A 262 -0.87 20.84 -0.94
CA SER A 262 -1.53 21.74 -1.89
C SER A 262 -1.46 23.23 -1.50
N TRP A 263 -1.28 23.55 -0.21
CA TRP A 263 -1.35 24.89 0.36
C TRP A 263 0.00 25.59 0.64
N LEU A 264 1.15 24.89 0.56
CA LEU A 264 2.47 25.49 0.84
C LEU A 264 3.06 26.29 -0.32
N LYS A 265 2.36 26.35 -1.46
CA LYS A 265 2.83 27.01 -2.69
C LYS A 265 1.98 28.24 -2.96
N SER A 266 2.61 29.39 -3.19
CA SER A 266 1.91 30.59 -3.66
C SER A 266 1.20 30.31 -4.99
N GLY A 267 0.13 31.04 -5.33
CA GLY A 267 -0.54 30.90 -6.63
C GLY A 267 0.42 31.05 -7.83
N LYS A 268 1.51 31.82 -7.66
CA LYS A 268 2.61 31.93 -8.62
C LYS A 268 3.39 30.61 -8.78
N GLU A 269 3.71 29.93 -7.68
CA GLU A 269 4.39 28.62 -7.70
C GLU A 269 3.48 27.51 -8.22
N LEU A 270 2.19 27.53 -7.91
CA LEU A 270 1.22 26.58 -8.48
C LEU A 270 1.11 26.74 -10.00
N LYS A 271 1.03 27.97 -10.49
CA LYS A 271 1.07 28.29 -11.91
C LYS A 271 2.35 27.76 -12.58
N ALA A 272 3.50 27.98 -11.94
CA ALA A 272 4.79 27.52 -12.44
C ALA A 272 4.89 25.98 -12.50
N ASN A 273 4.29 25.26 -11.54
CA ASN A 273 4.25 23.80 -11.57
C ASN A 273 3.36 23.26 -12.69
N VAL A 274 2.20 23.88 -12.93
CA VAL A 274 1.35 23.52 -14.08
C VAL A 274 2.09 23.75 -15.38
N ALA A 275 2.75 24.91 -15.53
CA ALA A 275 3.58 25.22 -16.67
C ALA A 275 4.72 24.19 -16.88
N LEU A 276 5.41 23.81 -15.80
CA LEU A 276 6.52 22.85 -15.84
C LEU A 276 6.05 21.45 -16.23
N ALA A 277 4.96 20.98 -15.61
CA ALA A 277 4.36 19.70 -15.93
C ALA A 277 3.84 19.67 -17.37
N ALA A 278 3.26 20.76 -17.85
CA ALA A 278 2.77 20.87 -19.22
C ALA A 278 3.90 20.89 -20.25
N ALA A 279 4.95 21.69 -20.02
CA ALA A 279 6.13 21.72 -20.85
C ALA A 279 6.86 20.37 -20.89
N THR A 280 6.80 19.60 -19.80
CA THR A 280 7.34 18.24 -19.73
C THR A 280 6.47 17.25 -20.53
N TYR A 281 5.15 17.33 -20.41
CA TYR A 281 4.23 16.44 -21.12
C TYR A 281 4.22 16.70 -22.63
N PHE A 282 3.88 17.92 -23.03
CA PHE A 282 3.76 18.33 -24.44
C PHE A 282 5.12 18.56 -25.13
N GLY A 283 6.15 18.91 -24.36
CA GLY A 283 7.43 19.39 -24.88
C GLY A 283 7.50 20.91 -24.91
N GLN A 284 8.71 21.45 -24.79
CA GLN A 284 8.99 22.88 -24.71
C GLN A 284 8.42 23.62 -25.93
N SER A 285 8.59 23.07 -27.14
CA SER A 285 8.12 23.71 -28.38
C SER A 285 6.60 23.86 -28.42
N ASP A 286 5.88 22.76 -28.20
CA ASP A 286 4.43 22.76 -28.29
C ASP A 286 3.86 23.63 -27.17
N TRP A 287 4.27 23.38 -25.92
CA TRP A 287 3.80 24.15 -24.76
C TRP A 287 4.10 25.66 -24.88
N GLN A 288 5.32 26.06 -25.23
CA GLN A 288 5.65 27.49 -25.28
C GLN A 288 4.90 28.23 -26.39
N SER A 289 4.51 27.54 -27.47
CA SER A 289 3.73 28.11 -28.58
C SER A 289 2.24 28.23 -28.29
N ARG A 290 1.73 27.55 -27.24
CA ARG A 290 0.33 27.62 -26.85
C ARG A 290 0.01 29.04 -26.39
N LYS A 291 -1.02 29.61 -27.00
CA LYS A 291 -1.50 30.96 -26.72
C LYS A 291 -2.53 30.92 -25.60
N PHE A 292 -2.35 31.80 -24.62
CA PHE A 292 -3.40 32.07 -23.64
C PHE A 292 -4.64 32.66 -24.34
N VAL A 293 -5.75 31.94 -24.31
CA VAL A 293 -7.07 32.47 -24.70
C VAL A 293 -7.95 32.44 -23.46
N LYS A 294 -8.69 33.53 -23.21
CA LYS A 294 -9.48 33.76 -21.98
C LYS A 294 -10.47 32.63 -21.63
N ASP A 295 -10.82 31.79 -22.60
CA ASP A 295 -11.72 30.63 -22.48
C ASP A 295 -11.01 29.25 -22.63
N SER A 296 -9.67 29.20 -22.57
CA SER A 296 -8.82 28.00 -22.71
C SER A 296 -8.18 27.50 -21.41
N MET A 297 -8.66 28.03 -20.29
CA MET A 297 -8.48 27.46 -18.95
C MET A 297 -9.70 26.60 -18.61
N PRO A 298 -9.55 25.50 -17.85
CA PRO A 298 -10.65 24.99 -17.03
C PRO A 298 -11.36 26.16 -16.33
N PRO A 299 -12.70 26.30 -16.38
CA PRO A 299 -13.36 27.57 -16.05
C PRO A 299 -13.06 28.00 -14.61
N GLN A 300 -12.65 29.26 -14.43
CA GLN A 300 -12.49 29.88 -13.11
C GLN A 300 -13.83 30.22 -12.44
N ASP A 301 -14.94 30.11 -13.17
CA ASP A 301 -16.25 30.56 -12.72
C ASP A 301 -17.11 29.39 -12.22
N LYS A 302 -17.28 29.34 -10.89
CA LYS A 302 -18.42 28.78 -10.14
C LYS A 302 -19.03 27.47 -10.67
N GLY A 303 -18.26 26.38 -10.66
CA GLY A 303 -18.80 25.01 -10.61
C GLY A 303 -18.73 24.16 -11.89
N ALA A 304 -18.02 24.58 -12.94
CA ALA A 304 -17.73 23.70 -14.07
C ALA A 304 -16.53 22.78 -13.76
N ALA A 305 -16.71 21.46 -13.88
CA ALA A 305 -15.65 20.48 -13.64
C ALA A 305 -14.58 20.50 -14.74
N PHE A 306 -13.33 20.17 -14.37
CA PHE A 306 -12.24 19.94 -15.30
C PHE A 306 -12.62 18.84 -16.31
N ASP A 307 -12.69 19.19 -17.60
CA ASP A 307 -13.07 18.25 -18.65
C ASP A 307 -11.83 17.51 -19.16
N VAL A 308 -11.58 16.34 -18.58
CA VAL A 308 -10.48 15.43 -18.98
C VAL A 308 -10.52 15.05 -20.47
N THR A 309 -11.67 15.18 -21.14
CA THR A 309 -11.81 14.86 -22.56
C THR A 309 -11.24 15.96 -23.47
N LYS A 310 -11.04 17.18 -22.94
CA LYS A 310 -10.44 18.32 -23.64
C LYS A 310 -9.00 18.60 -23.20
N PHE A 311 -8.40 17.69 -22.43
CA PHE A 311 -7.08 17.81 -21.82
C PHE A 311 -5.99 18.39 -22.75
N GLU A 312 -5.91 17.91 -23.99
CA GLU A 312 -4.87 18.33 -24.95
C GLU A 312 -5.13 19.69 -25.60
N LYS A 313 -6.32 20.27 -25.41
CA LYS A 313 -6.72 21.56 -25.98
C LYS A 313 -6.43 22.74 -25.06
N TYR A 314 -6.12 22.49 -23.79
CA TYR A 314 -5.81 23.55 -22.82
C TYR A 314 -4.40 24.12 -23.02
N ASP A 315 -4.21 25.39 -22.68
CA ASP A 315 -2.93 26.10 -22.88
C ASP A 315 -1.91 25.85 -21.75
N PHE A 316 -2.39 25.51 -20.55
CA PHE A 316 -1.60 25.30 -19.33
C PHE A 316 -0.51 26.36 -19.09
N PHE A 317 -0.87 27.64 -19.26
CA PHE A 317 0.02 28.78 -19.09
C PHE A 317 1.20 28.84 -20.06
N GLY A 318 1.01 28.36 -21.30
CA GLY A 318 1.96 28.54 -22.39
C GLY A 318 2.39 30.01 -22.58
N LEU A 319 3.60 30.21 -23.10
CA LEU A 319 4.25 31.51 -23.19
C LEU A 319 3.80 32.37 -24.38
N ASN A 320 2.97 31.83 -25.27
CA ASN A 320 2.63 32.44 -26.56
C ASN A 320 3.90 32.84 -27.35
N GLY A 321 4.95 32.02 -27.25
CA GLY A 321 6.22 32.19 -27.95
C GLY A 321 6.23 31.53 -29.33
N GLY A 322 7.37 31.64 -30.02
CA GLY A 322 7.59 30.94 -31.29
C GLY A 322 7.80 29.43 -31.09
N SER A 323 7.47 28.64 -32.11
CA SER A 323 7.83 27.22 -32.17
C SER A 323 9.35 27.07 -32.33
N VAL A 324 9.93 26.04 -31.71
CA VAL A 324 11.36 25.71 -31.80
C VAL A 324 11.49 24.22 -32.10
N LYS A 325 12.43 23.83 -32.97
CA LYS A 325 12.67 22.40 -33.19
C LYS A 325 13.37 21.81 -31.96
N ALA A 326 12.61 21.33 -30.98
CA ALA A 326 13.17 20.77 -29.76
C ALA A 326 14.07 19.55 -30.04
N GLU A 327 15.24 19.49 -29.40
CA GLU A 327 16.24 18.41 -29.56
C GLU A 327 16.68 17.81 -28.21
N SER A 328 16.45 18.50 -27.09
CA SER A 328 16.85 17.99 -25.77
C SER A 328 15.99 16.80 -25.35
N LYS A 329 16.65 15.72 -24.92
CA LYS A 329 16.02 14.54 -24.31
C LYS A 329 16.03 14.60 -22.78
N ASP A 330 16.59 15.66 -22.20
CA ASP A 330 16.66 15.83 -20.75
C ASP A 330 15.50 16.73 -20.28
N PRO A 331 14.57 16.22 -19.45
CA PRO A 331 13.48 17.02 -18.91
C PRO A 331 13.95 18.18 -18.02
N SER A 332 15.20 18.16 -17.53
CA SER A 332 15.78 19.27 -16.77
C SER A 332 16.01 20.53 -17.62
N SER A 333 15.99 20.41 -18.96
CA SER A 333 16.18 21.53 -19.88
C SER A 333 14.93 22.39 -20.06
N VAL A 334 13.78 22.00 -19.49
CA VAL A 334 12.54 22.76 -19.57
C VAL A 334 12.69 24.14 -18.91
N ASN A 335 12.26 25.20 -19.62
CA ASN A 335 12.24 26.57 -19.11
C ASN A 335 10.83 27.15 -19.25
N VAL A 336 10.22 27.47 -18.11
CA VAL A 336 8.85 27.98 -18.04
C VAL A 336 8.76 29.49 -17.81
N GLU A 337 9.89 30.14 -17.62
CA GLU A 337 9.94 31.58 -17.38
C GLU A 337 10.03 32.36 -18.69
N THR A 338 10.75 31.82 -19.67
CA THR A 338 11.02 32.48 -20.96
C THR A 338 11.02 31.47 -22.11
N ALA A 339 10.63 31.93 -23.30
CA ALA A 339 10.60 31.08 -24.49
C ALA A 339 12.03 30.68 -24.88
N VAL A 340 12.21 29.41 -25.21
CA VAL A 340 13.52 28.86 -25.61
C VAL A 340 13.64 28.91 -27.13
N SER A 341 14.70 29.53 -27.63
CA SER A 341 15.02 29.61 -29.05
C SER A 341 16.08 28.59 -29.51
N ASP A 342 16.88 28.05 -28.59
CA ASP A 342 17.93 27.06 -28.87
C ASP A 342 17.33 25.63 -28.88
N PRO A 343 17.31 24.94 -30.04
CA PRO A 343 16.89 23.53 -30.17
C PRO A 343 17.44 22.60 -29.08
N LYS A 344 18.73 22.75 -28.76
CA LYS A 344 19.43 21.85 -27.82
C LYS A 344 19.04 22.05 -26.37
N LYS A 345 18.39 23.17 -26.05
CA LYS A 345 17.87 23.46 -24.71
C LYS A 345 16.37 23.21 -24.62
N ALA A 346 15.68 23.09 -25.75
CA ALA A 346 14.26 22.80 -25.77
C ALA A 346 14.00 21.30 -25.63
N PHE A 347 13.33 20.90 -24.53
CA PHE A 347 12.94 19.51 -24.29
C PHE A 347 11.87 19.05 -25.27
N VAL A 348 12.03 17.84 -25.82
CA VAL A 348 11.12 17.27 -26.85
C VAL A 348 9.74 16.88 -26.32
N GLY A 349 9.58 16.69 -25.01
CA GLY A 349 8.33 16.21 -24.42
C GLY A 349 8.12 14.70 -24.58
N TYR A 350 6.95 14.23 -24.12
CA TYR A 350 6.60 12.81 -24.19
C TYR A 350 5.50 12.48 -25.22
N VAL A 351 4.69 13.47 -25.63
CA VAL A 351 3.61 13.28 -26.61
C VAL A 351 4.13 12.96 -28.01
N GLN A 352 4.95 13.82 -28.59
CA GLN A 352 5.39 13.66 -29.98
C GLN A 352 6.28 12.41 -30.18
N PRO A 353 7.27 12.11 -29.33
CA PRO A 353 8.06 10.89 -29.50
C PRO A 353 7.24 9.60 -29.34
N LEU A 354 6.20 9.58 -28.50
CA LEU A 354 5.30 8.44 -28.39
C LEU A 354 4.49 8.24 -29.69
N LYS A 355 4.02 9.32 -30.31
CA LYS A 355 3.32 9.28 -31.59
C LYS A 355 4.23 8.74 -32.70
N ASP A 356 5.48 9.19 -32.74
CA ASP A 356 6.46 8.74 -33.72
C ASP A 356 6.81 7.25 -33.51
N LEU A 357 7.04 6.81 -32.26
CA LEU A 357 7.25 5.40 -31.94
C LEU A 357 6.05 4.53 -32.33
N LYS A 358 4.81 4.97 -32.06
CA LYS A 358 3.60 4.23 -32.45
C LYS A 358 3.52 4.06 -33.97
N ALA A 359 3.83 5.10 -34.75
CA ALA A 359 3.86 5.02 -36.20
C ALA A 359 4.96 4.07 -36.71
N ASN A 360 6.17 4.17 -36.15
CA ASN A 360 7.29 3.32 -36.50
C ASN A 360 7.04 1.85 -36.15
N ASN A 361 6.43 1.59 -34.99
CA ASN A 361 6.10 0.25 -34.53
C ASN A 361 5.20 -0.50 -35.52
N VAL A 362 4.28 0.20 -36.22
CA VAL A 362 3.45 -0.40 -37.27
C VAL A 362 4.29 -0.93 -38.43
N VAL A 363 5.22 -0.13 -38.95
CA VAL A 363 6.07 -0.51 -40.08
C VAL A 363 7.01 -1.65 -39.69
N ILE A 364 7.66 -1.53 -38.53
CA ILE A 364 8.65 -2.50 -38.06
C ILE A 364 7.99 -3.83 -37.71
N THR A 365 6.85 -3.82 -37.00
CA THR A 365 6.11 -5.05 -36.66
C THR A 365 5.65 -5.77 -37.91
N LYS A 366 5.15 -5.05 -38.91
CA LYS A 366 4.73 -5.65 -40.18
C LYS A 366 5.90 -6.38 -40.86
N GLN A 367 7.03 -5.70 -41.02
CA GLN A 367 8.21 -6.27 -41.67
C GLN A 367 8.78 -7.48 -40.89
N TYR A 368 8.83 -7.38 -39.56
CA TYR A 368 9.25 -8.48 -38.69
C TYR A 368 8.34 -9.71 -38.86
N ASN A 369 7.01 -9.53 -38.82
CA ASN A 369 6.07 -10.63 -38.96
C ASN A 369 6.15 -11.31 -40.32
N GLU A 370 6.28 -10.53 -41.40
CA GLU A 370 6.44 -11.06 -42.77
C GLU A 370 7.70 -11.92 -42.89
N LEU A 371 8.85 -11.42 -42.41
CA LEU A 371 10.11 -12.16 -42.46
C LEU A 371 10.12 -13.36 -41.49
N ASN A 372 9.51 -13.23 -40.32
CA ASN A 372 9.42 -14.32 -39.36
C ASN A 372 8.58 -15.48 -39.91
N ALA A 373 7.46 -15.20 -40.59
CA ALA A 373 6.66 -16.21 -41.27
C ALA A 373 7.44 -16.92 -42.39
N VAL A 374 8.21 -16.18 -43.20
CA VAL A 374 9.08 -16.78 -44.23
C VAL A 374 10.11 -17.71 -43.60
N LYS A 375 10.74 -17.30 -42.50
CA LYS A 375 11.70 -18.11 -41.74
C LYS A 375 11.05 -19.35 -41.13
N ASP A 376 9.83 -19.24 -40.59
CA ASP A 376 9.11 -20.36 -39.99
C ASP A 376 8.76 -21.41 -41.06
N ASN A 377 8.24 -20.96 -42.21
CA ASN A 377 7.95 -21.85 -43.34
C ASN A 377 9.21 -22.53 -43.86
N ALA A 378 10.30 -21.79 -44.06
CA ALA A 378 11.56 -22.36 -44.53
C ALA A 378 12.17 -23.37 -43.54
N LEU A 379 11.98 -23.16 -42.23
CA LEU A 379 12.40 -24.11 -41.20
C LEU A 379 11.57 -25.40 -41.24
N VAL A 380 10.26 -25.29 -41.44
CA VAL A 380 9.37 -26.45 -41.60
C VAL A 380 9.74 -27.24 -42.85
N ASP A 381 9.96 -26.57 -43.98
CA ASP A 381 10.37 -27.21 -45.24
C ASP A 381 11.71 -27.93 -45.07
N ALA A 382 12.69 -27.30 -44.41
CA ALA A 382 14.00 -27.89 -44.16
C ALA A 382 13.96 -29.10 -43.23
N LYS A 383 13.10 -29.08 -42.21
CA LYS A 383 12.87 -30.24 -41.34
C LYS A 383 12.21 -31.39 -42.09
N THR A 384 11.21 -31.07 -42.91
CA THR A 384 10.49 -32.06 -43.72
C THR A 384 11.39 -32.71 -44.77
N ALA A 385 12.33 -31.94 -45.31
CA ALA A 385 13.33 -32.42 -46.25
C ALA A 385 14.57 -33.05 -45.58
N GLU A 386 14.56 -33.22 -44.26
CA GLU A 386 15.65 -33.82 -43.46
C GLU A 386 17.03 -33.19 -43.78
N VAL A 387 17.07 -31.86 -43.87
CA VAL A 387 18.30 -31.14 -44.22
C VAL A 387 19.37 -31.38 -43.15
N LYS A 388 20.56 -31.83 -43.60
CA LYS A 388 21.71 -32.10 -42.73
C LYS A 388 22.64 -30.89 -42.56
N ALA A 389 23.44 -30.89 -41.49
CA ALA A 389 24.44 -29.87 -41.21
C ALA A 389 25.40 -29.63 -42.38
N ALA A 390 25.79 -30.67 -43.13
CA ALA A 390 26.65 -30.55 -44.32
C ALA A 390 26.03 -29.69 -45.44
N ALA A 391 24.72 -29.82 -45.67
CA ALA A 391 24.03 -29.03 -46.69
C ALA A 391 24.00 -27.54 -46.31
N LEU A 392 23.71 -27.23 -45.04
CA LEU A 392 23.75 -25.85 -44.52
C LEU A 392 25.19 -25.29 -44.51
N SER A 393 26.16 -26.13 -44.13
CA SER A 393 27.59 -25.81 -44.18
C SER A 393 28.12 -25.62 -45.60
N ALA A 394 27.38 -25.98 -46.66
CA ALA A 394 27.80 -25.79 -48.05
C ALA A 394 27.20 -24.54 -48.71
N VAL A 395 26.23 -23.86 -48.08
CA VAL A 395 25.54 -22.70 -48.66
C VAL A 395 26.48 -21.50 -48.83
N THR A 396 26.97 -21.26 -50.03
CA THR A 396 27.76 -20.07 -50.41
C THR A 396 26.93 -19.01 -51.13
N ASN A 397 25.84 -19.41 -51.80
CA ASN A 397 24.89 -18.53 -52.46
C ASN A 397 23.49 -18.71 -51.87
N VAL A 398 23.05 -17.74 -51.07
CA VAL A 398 21.72 -17.75 -50.42
C VAL A 398 20.56 -17.63 -51.39
N ASN A 399 20.81 -17.24 -52.64
CA ASN A 399 19.77 -17.14 -53.67
C ASN A 399 19.62 -18.44 -54.48
N ALA A 400 20.32 -19.51 -54.10
CA ALA A 400 20.06 -20.83 -54.65
C ALA A 400 18.65 -21.30 -54.25
N GLY A 401 17.98 -22.01 -55.16
CA GLY A 401 16.56 -22.39 -55.00
C GLY A 401 16.34 -23.61 -54.10
N ASP A 402 17.39 -24.24 -53.61
CA ASP A 402 17.32 -25.41 -52.73
C ASP A 402 16.88 -25.05 -51.31
N VAL A 403 16.42 -26.06 -50.57
CA VAL A 403 15.78 -25.88 -49.26
C VAL A 403 16.76 -25.34 -48.22
N ALA A 404 18.03 -25.77 -48.25
CA ALA A 404 19.05 -25.28 -47.32
C ALA A 404 19.38 -23.81 -47.57
N ALA A 405 19.56 -23.40 -48.83
CA ALA A 405 19.79 -22.02 -49.20
C ALA A 405 18.61 -21.10 -48.83
N LYS A 406 17.37 -21.55 -49.05
CA LYS A 406 16.14 -20.83 -48.64
C LYS A 406 16.08 -20.58 -47.14
N LEU A 407 16.40 -21.59 -46.31
CA LEU A 407 16.43 -21.44 -44.86
C LEU A 407 17.53 -20.45 -44.42
N VAL A 408 18.76 -20.60 -44.93
CA VAL A 408 19.86 -19.67 -44.62
C VAL A 408 19.51 -18.24 -45.02
N LYS A 409 18.87 -18.05 -46.19
CA LYS A 409 18.39 -16.75 -46.65
C LYS A 409 17.34 -16.16 -45.73
N ALA A 410 16.35 -16.95 -45.30
CA ALA A 410 15.28 -16.48 -44.43
C ALA A 410 15.80 -16.04 -43.05
N VAL A 411 16.76 -16.82 -42.49
CA VAL A 411 17.46 -16.44 -41.25
C VAL A 411 18.28 -15.17 -41.45
N GLN A 412 19.03 -15.06 -42.55
CA GLN A 412 19.81 -13.86 -42.88
C GLN A 412 18.94 -12.61 -43.06
N ASP A 413 17.79 -12.71 -43.70
CA ASP A 413 16.92 -11.57 -43.95
C ASP A 413 16.23 -11.06 -42.68
N LEU A 414 15.87 -11.96 -41.74
CA LEU A 414 15.25 -11.58 -40.47
C LEU A 414 16.26 -11.02 -39.45
N TYR A 415 17.39 -11.71 -39.28
CA TYR A 415 18.37 -11.41 -38.24
C TYR A 415 19.56 -10.57 -38.75
N GLY A 416 19.68 -10.36 -40.06
CA GLY A 416 20.74 -9.54 -40.65
C GLY A 416 22.15 -10.10 -40.49
N LEU A 417 22.29 -11.39 -40.15
CA LEU A 417 23.58 -12.00 -39.79
C LEU A 417 24.46 -12.33 -41.00
N SER A 418 25.77 -12.29 -40.80
CA SER A 418 26.74 -12.76 -41.81
C SER A 418 26.66 -14.29 -41.99
N LEU A 419 27.08 -14.79 -43.15
CA LEU A 419 27.02 -16.23 -43.43
C LEU A 419 27.88 -17.07 -42.50
N SER A 420 29.00 -16.51 -42.01
CA SER A 420 29.88 -17.18 -41.06
C SER A 420 29.21 -17.38 -39.69
N GLU A 421 28.35 -16.45 -39.28
CA GLU A 421 27.59 -16.58 -38.03
C GLU A 421 26.43 -17.57 -38.17
N ILE A 422 25.77 -17.58 -39.33
CA ILE A 422 24.59 -18.42 -39.56
C ILE A 422 24.97 -19.90 -39.69
N ARG A 423 26.01 -20.21 -40.48
CA ARG A 423 26.28 -21.57 -40.93
C ARG A 423 26.97 -22.43 -39.86
N PRO A 424 26.68 -23.73 -39.82
CA PRO A 424 27.51 -24.66 -39.06
C PRO A 424 28.88 -24.84 -39.74
N THR A 425 29.89 -25.21 -38.96
CA THR A 425 31.18 -25.70 -39.47
C THR A 425 31.35 -27.17 -39.12
N LEU A 426 32.00 -27.93 -40.01
CA LEU A 426 32.28 -29.34 -39.82
C LEU A 426 33.78 -29.57 -39.59
N ASN A 427 34.12 -30.57 -38.78
CA ASN A 427 35.50 -31.04 -38.63
C ASN A 427 35.90 -32.00 -39.76
N ASP A 428 37.15 -32.47 -39.77
CA ASP A 428 37.68 -33.38 -40.80
C ASP A 428 36.95 -34.73 -40.90
N SER A 429 36.23 -35.13 -39.84
CA SER A 429 35.38 -36.34 -39.82
C SER A 429 33.95 -36.11 -40.34
N GLY A 430 33.61 -34.88 -40.74
CA GLY A 430 32.27 -34.52 -41.19
C GLY A 430 31.26 -34.26 -40.06
N ALA A 431 31.70 -34.32 -38.80
CA ALA A 431 30.86 -34.01 -37.64
C ALA A 431 30.80 -32.50 -37.37
N VAL A 432 29.70 -32.03 -36.77
CA VAL A 432 29.48 -30.61 -36.47
C VAL A 432 30.47 -30.10 -35.42
N SER A 433 31.37 -29.19 -35.83
CA SER A 433 32.33 -28.52 -34.94
C SER A 433 31.74 -27.27 -34.30
N THR A 434 30.98 -26.48 -35.06
CA THR A 434 30.15 -25.39 -34.53
C THR A 434 28.78 -25.45 -35.19
N SER A 435 27.71 -25.24 -34.43
CA SER A 435 26.35 -25.38 -34.97
C SER A 435 25.82 -24.14 -35.72
N GLY A 436 26.61 -23.05 -35.79
CA GLY A 436 26.11 -21.76 -36.27
C GLY A 436 24.93 -21.31 -35.41
N VAL A 437 23.82 -20.91 -36.05
CA VAL A 437 22.53 -20.59 -35.40
C VAL A 437 21.51 -21.74 -35.48
N PHE A 438 21.95 -22.96 -35.76
CA PHE A 438 21.10 -24.14 -35.90
C PHE A 438 21.29 -25.13 -34.75
N LYS A 439 20.29 -26.00 -34.56
CA LYS A 439 20.33 -27.17 -33.68
C LYS A 439 20.23 -28.43 -34.53
N PHE A 440 20.98 -29.47 -34.13
CA PHE A 440 21.07 -30.75 -34.82
C PHE A 440 20.81 -31.90 -33.84
N ASP A 441 20.34 -33.04 -34.35
CA ASP A 441 20.36 -34.32 -33.63
C ASP A 441 21.71 -35.03 -33.78
N ASP A 442 21.83 -36.23 -33.20
CA ASP A 442 23.06 -37.04 -33.23
C ASP A 442 23.46 -37.48 -34.65
N ASP A 443 22.50 -37.55 -35.58
CA ASP A 443 22.70 -37.87 -37.00
C ASP A 443 22.98 -36.62 -37.86
N SER A 444 23.15 -35.46 -37.21
CA SER A 444 23.37 -34.15 -37.84
C SER A 444 22.18 -33.65 -38.69
N ASN A 445 20.97 -34.15 -38.46
CA ASN A 445 19.75 -33.62 -39.06
C ASN A 445 19.30 -32.36 -38.33
N LEU A 446 18.78 -31.38 -39.07
CA LEU A 446 18.28 -30.13 -38.51
C LEU A 446 17.07 -30.34 -37.60
N THR A 447 17.18 -29.98 -36.33
CA THR A 447 16.07 -30.04 -35.35
C THR A 447 15.47 -28.68 -35.02
N GLY A 448 16.16 -27.58 -35.32
CA GLY A 448 15.65 -26.24 -35.06
C GLY A 448 16.68 -25.11 -35.18
N LEU A 449 16.29 -23.94 -34.70
CA LEU A 449 17.19 -22.79 -34.55
C LEU A 449 17.69 -22.68 -33.11
N ASP A 450 18.90 -22.16 -32.95
CA ASP A 450 19.51 -21.84 -31.67
C ASP A 450 19.14 -20.43 -31.23
N MET A 451 18.00 -20.33 -30.53
CA MET A 451 17.44 -19.06 -30.09
C MET A 451 18.35 -18.32 -29.10
N ASP A 452 19.13 -19.02 -28.28
CA ASP A 452 20.02 -18.38 -27.31
C ASP A 452 21.14 -17.59 -28.00
N LYS A 453 21.64 -18.09 -29.13
CA LYS A 453 22.63 -17.37 -29.97
C LYS A 453 22.01 -16.17 -30.68
N LEU A 454 20.82 -16.34 -31.22
CA LEU A 454 20.08 -15.27 -31.90
C LEU A 454 19.74 -14.13 -30.92
N ASP A 455 19.24 -14.50 -29.74
CA ASP A 455 18.95 -13.56 -28.64
C ASP A 455 20.23 -12.92 -28.10
N GLY A 456 21.35 -13.66 -28.03
CA GLY A 456 22.66 -13.12 -27.66
C GLY A 456 23.13 -12.00 -28.59
N VAL A 457 22.96 -12.15 -29.91
CA VAL A 457 23.26 -11.06 -30.87
C VAL A 457 22.31 -9.88 -30.67
N GLN A 458 21.02 -10.14 -30.45
CA GLN A 458 20.03 -9.11 -30.15
C GLN A 458 20.38 -8.31 -28.88
N SER A 459 20.73 -8.99 -27.79
CA SER A 459 21.12 -8.34 -26.53
C SER A 459 22.35 -7.47 -26.70
N LYS A 460 23.36 -7.92 -27.47
CA LYS A 460 24.54 -7.11 -27.79
C LYS A 460 24.18 -5.84 -28.56
N LEU A 461 23.28 -5.95 -29.54
CA LEU A 461 22.78 -4.79 -30.31
C LEU A 461 21.98 -3.81 -29.43
N ALA A 462 21.25 -4.31 -28.43
CA ALA A 462 20.40 -3.50 -27.55
C ALA A 462 21.13 -2.90 -26.32
N ALA A 463 22.17 -3.55 -25.78
CA ALA A 463 22.70 -3.26 -24.43
C ALA A 463 23.86 -2.26 -24.33
N GLY A 464 24.46 -1.80 -25.43
CA GLY A 464 25.33 -0.61 -25.37
C GLY A 464 26.68 -0.65 -26.09
N ASP A 465 27.22 -1.81 -26.47
CA ASP A 465 28.52 -1.87 -27.16
C ASP A 465 28.53 -1.15 -28.53
N TRP A 466 27.37 -1.05 -29.18
CA TRP A 466 27.20 -0.39 -30.48
C TRP A 466 26.53 1.00 -30.39
N SER A 467 26.30 1.50 -29.17
CA SER A 467 25.43 2.68 -28.92
C SER A 467 25.93 4.00 -29.54
N GLY A 468 27.22 4.11 -29.86
CA GLY A 468 27.80 5.24 -30.58
C GLY A 468 27.95 5.03 -32.10
N LYS A 469 27.66 3.85 -32.63
CA LYS A 469 27.83 3.50 -34.05
C LYS A 469 26.54 3.77 -34.82
N LYS A 470 26.65 4.41 -35.98
CA LYS A 470 25.51 4.70 -36.86
C LYS A 470 25.17 3.49 -37.72
N VAL A 471 24.53 2.52 -37.08
CA VAL A 471 24.20 1.21 -37.65
C VAL A 471 23.03 1.24 -38.65
N TYR A 472 22.16 2.25 -38.61
CA TYR A 472 21.03 2.35 -39.53
C TYR A 472 20.96 3.72 -40.19
N LYS A 473 20.56 3.73 -41.45
CA LYS A 473 20.17 4.91 -42.20
C LYS A 473 18.66 4.92 -42.33
N VAL A 474 18.00 5.94 -41.79
CA VAL A 474 16.54 6.15 -41.95
C VAL A 474 16.32 7.37 -42.83
N GLY A 475 15.74 7.16 -44.01
CA GLY A 475 15.74 8.18 -45.07
C GLY A 475 17.19 8.50 -45.48
N ASP A 476 17.60 9.77 -45.37
CA ASP A 476 18.96 10.21 -45.69
C ASP A 476 19.90 10.32 -44.49
N THR A 477 19.45 9.96 -43.28
CA THR A 477 20.21 10.20 -42.05
C THR A 477 20.76 8.93 -41.45
N ASP A 478 22.08 8.88 -41.23
CA ASP A 478 22.76 7.83 -40.46
C ASP A 478 22.58 8.04 -38.94
N LEU A 479 22.04 7.01 -38.29
CA LEU A 479 21.54 7.02 -36.91
C LEU A 479 22.05 5.81 -36.13
N THR A 480 22.24 6.01 -34.83
CA THR A 480 22.39 4.91 -33.88
C THR A 480 21.09 4.12 -33.77
N PHE A 481 21.16 2.92 -33.21
CA PHE A 481 19.98 2.08 -32.98
C PHE A 481 18.87 2.82 -32.21
N LYS A 482 19.26 3.49 -31.11
CA LYS A 482 18.34 4.25 -30.24
C LYS A 482 17.76 5.48 -30.95
N GLU A 483 18.45 6.06 -31.91
CA GLU A 483 17.92 7.18 -32.69
C GLU A 483 17.01 6.70 -33.83
N ALA A 484 17.32 5.56 -34.44
CA ALA A 484 16.56 5.00 -35.55
C ALA A 484 15.12 4.65 -35.16
N VAL A 485 14.89 4.12 -33.94
CA VAL A 485 13.52 3.81 -33.46
C VAL A 485 12.64 5.06 -33.32
N TYR A 486 13.23 6.24 -33.15
CA TYR A 486 12.53 7.53 -33.06
C TYR A 486 12.51 8.32 -34.38
N ALA A 487 13.23 7.86 -35.41
CA ALA A 487 13.25 8.53 -36.70
C ALA A 487 11.96 8.27 -37.47
N LYS A 488 11.50 9.21 -38.29
CA LYS A 488 10.27 9.01 -39.08
C LYS A 488 10.50 7.94 -40.16
N ILE A 489 9.87 6.77 -40.02
CA ILE A 489 9.96 5.68 -40.99
C ILE A 489 8.75 5.72 -41.92
N ALA A 490 8.96 6.07 -43.20
CA ALA A 490 7.87 6.13 -44.18
C ALA A 490 7.37 4.73 -44.59
N ASN A 491 8.29 3.78 -44.73
CA ASN A 491 8.04 2.38 -45.07
C ASN A 491 9.31 1.56 -44.77
N LYS A 492 9.25 0.23 -44.98
CA LYS A 492 10.38 -0.68 -44.74
C LYS A 492 11.64 -0.32 -45.54
N ASP A 493 11.48 0.21 -46.74
CA ASP A 493 12.59 0.51 -47.67
C ASP A 493 13.31 1.80 -47.29
N ALA A 494 12.72 2.61 -46.41
CA ALA A 494 13.37 3.78 -45.82
C ALA A 494 14.42 3.40 -44.76
N VAL A 495 14.47 2.14 -44.31
CA VAL A 495 15.43 1.65 -43.33
C VAL A 495 16.51 0.87 -44.06
N LEU A 496 17.70 1.45 -44.10
CA LEU A 496 18.87 0.89 -44.73
C LEU A 496 19.98 0.70 -43.68
N PRO A 497 20.98 -0.13 -43.99
CA PRO A 497 22.20 -0.18 -43.20
C PRO A 497 22.90 1.18 -43.21
N GLY A 498 23.42 1.59 -42.05
CA GLY A 498 24.16 2.84 -41.90
C GLY A 498 25.63 2.72 -42.31
N LYS A 499 26.33 3.86 -42.31
CA LYS A 499 27.74 3.92 -42.71
C LYS A 499 28.73 3.18 -41.80
N ASP A 500 28.40 2.93 -40.53
CA ASP A 500 29.30 2.30 -39.56
C ASP A 500 29.09 0.78 -39.43
N LEU A 501 28.66 0.11 -40.52
CA LEU A 501 28.50 -1.35 -40.53
C LEU A 501 29.81 -2.12 -40.66
N ALA A 502 30.85 -1.52 -41.25
CA ALA A 502 32.14 -2.17 -41.42
C ALA A 502 32.81 -2.42 -40.06
N GLY A 503 33.00 -3.69 -39.70
CA GLY A 503 33.57 -4.11 -38.41
C GLY A 503 32.54 -4.46 -37.32
N VAL A 504 31.24 -4.51 -37.64
CA VAL A 504 30.24 -5.17 -36.78
C VAL A 504 30.24 -6.66 -37.10
N GLU A 505 31.14 -7.44 -36.48
CA GLU A 505 31.50 -8.82 -36.86
C GLU A 505 30.30 -9.78 -37.05
N ALA A 506 29.16 -9.52 -36.42
CA ALA A 506 27.97 -10.35 -36.53
C ALA A 506 27.02 -10.02 -37.71
N LEU A 507 27.06 -8.81 -38.28
CA LEU A 507 26.09 -8.36 -39.30
C LEU A 507 26.62 -8.53 -40.74
N ALA A 508 25.75 -8.98 -41.64
CA ALA A 508 26.03 -8.97 -43.07
C ALA A 508 26.05 -7.54 -43.62
N SER A 509 27.02 -7.25 -44.50
CA SER A 509 27.04 -6.00 -45.25
C SER A 509 25.73 -5.84 -46.03
N GLY A 510 25.11 -4.67 -45.95
CA GLY A 510 23.87 -4.41 -46.67
C GLY A 510 22.58 -4.90 -45.97
N LYS A 511 22.65 -5.45 -44.74
CA LYS A 511 21.48 -6.05 -44.06
C LYS A 511 21.08 -5.35 -42.76
N VAL A 512 19.79 -5.47 -42.42
CA VAL A 512 19.16 -4.94 -41.21
C VAL A 512 18.74 -6.12 -40.34
N ASN A 513 19.00 -6.05 -39.02
CA ASN A 513 18.46 -7.02 -38.07
C ASN A 513 17.05 -6.58 -37.64
N TRP A 514 16.03 -7.06 -38.37
CA TRP A 514 14.63 -6.71 -38.15
C TRP A 514 14.08 -7.26 -36.84
N SER A 515 14.58 -8.41 -36.36
CA SER A 515 14.19 -8.96 -35.06
C SER A 515 14.64 -8.08 -33.90
N ALA A 516 15.91 -7.67 -33.88
CA ALA A 516 16.41 -6.73 -32.88
C ALA A 516 15.67 -5.39 -32.97
N PHE A 517 15.44 -4.88 -34.20
CA PHE A 517 14.77 -3.59 -34.39
C PHE A 517 13.32 -3.60 -33.88
N TYR A 518 12.61 -4.71 -34.09
CA TYR A 518 11.28 -4.94 -33.54
C TYR A 518 11.29 -4.94 -32.01
N ASN A 519 12.14 -5.75 -31.39
CA ASN A 519 12.14 -5.94 -29.95
C ASN A 519 12.50 -4.66 -29.19
N VAL A 520 13.52 -3.93 -29.65
CA VAL A 520 13.90 -2.64 -29.04
C VAL A 520 12.82 -1.57 -29.27
N THR A 521 12.21 -1.51 -30.46
CA THR A 521 11.08 -0.59 -30.71
C THR A 521 9.93 -0.87 -29.74
N LYS A 522 9.60 -2.14 -29.50
CA LYS A 522 8.56 -2.55 -28.55
C LYS A 522 8.90 -2.13 -27.13
N THR A 523 10.12 -2.43 -26.66
CA THR A 523 10.57 -2.03 -25.32
C THR A 523 10.55 -0.51 -25.14
N GLU A 524 11.01 0.24 -26.13
CA GLU A 524 11.04 1.70 -26.03
C GLU A 524 9.64 2.31 -26.14
N LEU A 525 8.72 1.70 -26.91
CA LEU A 525 7.31 2.06 -26.93
C LEU A 525 6.67 1.92 -25.55
N ASP A 526 6.90 0.79 -24.86
CA ASP A 526 6.38 0.57 -23.50
C ASP A 526 6.95 1.59 -22.51
N ASN A 527 8.26 1.82 -22.55
CA ASN A 527 8.93 2.81 -21.70
C ASN A 527 8.41 4.23 -21.96
N GLN A 528 8.23 4.59 -23.23
CA GLN A 528 7.77 5.93 -23.60
C GLN A 528 6.29 6.14 -23.26
N GLN A 529 5.45 5.10 -23.40
CA GLN A 529 4.06 5.12 -22.96
C GLN A 529 3.98 5.34 -21.44
N LYS A 530 4.83 4.67 -20.65
CA LYS A 530 4.92 4.89 -19.20
C LYS A 530 5.32 6.34 -18.86
N ARG A 531 6.37 6.88 -19.48
CA ARG A 531 6.80 8.28 -19.26
C ARG A 531 5.71 9.28 -19.63
N HIS A 532 4.99 9.02 -20.73
CA HIS A 532 3.85 9.82 -21.16
C HIS A 532 2.73 9.81 -20.12
N ASP A 533 2.34 8.64 -19.62
CA ASP A 533 1.24 8.51 -18.67
C ASP A 533 1.59 9.12 -17.29
N GLU A 534 2.82 8.93 -16.83
CA GLU A 534 3.35 9.59 -15.63
C GLU A 534 3.36 11.12 -15.79
N ALA A 535 3.83 11.64 -16.92
CA ALA A 535 3.83 13.08 -17.19
C ALA A 535 2.40 13.65 -17.30
N LYS A 536 1.47 12.90 -17.89
CA LYS A 536 0.04 13.26 -17.96
C LYS A 536 -0.58 13.35 -16.57
N GLN A 537 -0.30 12.37 -15.71
CA GLN A 537 -0.79 12.35 -14.34
C GLN A 537 -0.19 13.51 -13.52
N ASN A 538 1.12 13.77 -13.64
CA ASN A 538 1.76 14.90 -12.97
C ASN A 538 1.16 16.25 -13.40
N LEU A 539 0.78 16.39 -14.67
CA LEU A 539 0.07 17.56 -15.17
C LEU A 539 -1.35 17.67 -14.59
N LEU A 540 -2.12 16.57 -14.57
CA LEU A 540 -3.44 16.52 -13.92
C LEU A 540 -3.35 16.93 -12.44
N ASP A 541 -2.38 16.40 -11.72
CA ASP A 541 -2.16 16.68 -10.30
C ASP A 541 -1.80 18.15 -10.07
N ALA A 542 -0.92 18.71 -10.91
CA ALA A 542 -0.55 20.12 -10.84
C ALA A 542 -1.75 21.05 -11.14
N VAL A 543 -2.59 20.68 -12.11
CA VAL A 543 -3.81 21.42 -12.48
C VAL A 543 -4.81 21.39 -11.34
N ASN A 544 -5.07 20.21 -10.76
CA ASN A 544 -5.93 20.08 -9.59
C ASN A 544 -5.42 20.93 -8.42
N ALA A 545 -4.11 20.95 -8.17
CA ALA A 545 -3.51 21.79 -7.14
C ALA A 545 -3.67 23.31 -7.41
N TYR A 546 -3.60 23.73 -8.69
CA TYR A 546 -3.76 25.14 -9.07
C TYR A 546 -5.20 25.66 -8.95
N TYR A 547 -6.21 24.87 -9.35
CA TYR A 547 -7.61 25.31 -9.40
C TYR A 547 -8.32 25.32 -8.05
N ASN A 548 -7.86 24.52 -7.08
CA ASN A 548 -8.42 24.49 -5.72
C ASN A 548 -7.92 25.67 -4.84
N ASN A 549 -7.71 26.84 -5.46
CA ASN A 549 -7.05 28.03 -4.92
C ASN A 549 -7.71 28.54 -3.61
N THR A 550 -6.92 28.63 -2.54
CA THR A 550 -7.23 29.34 -1.27
C THR A 550 -8.45 28.86 -0.49
N ASN A 551 -8.42 27.60 -0.05
CA ASN A 551 -8.77 27.25 1.32
C ASN A 551 -7.89 26.09 1.76
N MET A 552 -7.65 26.04 3.07
CA MET A 552 -6.88 25.00 3.73
C MET A 552 -7.68 23.68 3.74
N GLU A 553 -8.00 23.12 2.58
CA GLU A 553 -8.65 21.82 2.49
C GLU A 553 -7.58 20.73 2.63
N LEU A 554 -7.57 20.05 3.79
CA LEU A 554 -7.19 18.64 3.75
C LEU A 554 -8.28 18.02 2.87
N LEU A 555 -8.02 17.83 1.57
CA LEU A 555 -9.01 17.25 0.67
C LEU A 555 -9.34 15.84 1.15
N THR A 556 -10.38 15.71 1.96
CA THR A 556 -11.06 14.45 2.21
C THR A 556 -12.20 14.34 1.21
N GLY A 557 -11.91 13.75 0.05
CA GLY A 557 -12.90 13.01 -0.74
C GLY A 557 -13.18 11.63 -0.11
N VAL A 558 -14.22 10.91 -0.53
CA VAL A 558 -14.98 9.88 0.23
C VAL A 558 -14.21 8.56 0.57
N THR A 559 -14.57 7.92 1.73
CA THR A 559 -14.16 6.67 2.51
C THR A 559 -12.69 6.33 2.89
N GLY A 560 -12.21 6.09 4.13
CA GLY A 560 -12.69 6.20 5.53
C GLY A 560 -11.56 6.45 6.60
N VAL A 561 -10.26 6.29 6.29
CA VAL A 561 -9.11 6.51 7.22
C VAL A 561 -7.97 7.31 6.53
N PRO A 562 -7.65 8.56 6.94
CA PRO A 562 -6.57 9.36 6.35
C PRO A 562 -5.16 8.76 6.50
N ARG A 563 -4.36 8.81 5.42
CA ARG A 563 -2.92 8.49 5.41
C ARG A 563 -2.07 9.75 5.26
N LEU A 564 -1.17 9.99 6.21
CA LEU A 564 -0.15 11.03 6.20
C LEU A 564 1.17 10.45 5.69
N ALA A 565 1.46 10.67 4.41
CA ALA A 565 2.62 10.12 3.72
C ALA A 565 3.52 11.24 3.18
N GLY A 566 4.52 11.64 3.96
CA GLY A 566 5.59 12.51 3.47
C GLY A 566 6.57 11.74 2.57
N LYS A 567 7.35 12.44 1.74
CA LYS A 567 8.47 11.84 0.97
C LYS A 567 9.57 11.34 1.89
N SER A 568 9.66 11.88 3.10
CA SER A 568 10.59 11.49 4.15
C SER A 568 9.89 11.39 5.51
N ARG A 569 10.56 10.77 6.49
CA ARG A 569 10.13 10.74 7.91
C ARG A 569 9.96 12.15 8.50
N TYR A 570 10.82 13.08 8.08
CA TYR A 570 10.78 14.49 8.49
C TYR A 570 9.49 15.14 8.01
N GLU A 571 9.18 14.94 6.74
CA GLU A 571 7.97 15.43 6.11
C GLU A 571 6.71 14.81 6.75
N THR A 572 6.69 13.50 7.02
CA THR A 572 5.57 12.83 7.72
C THR A 572 5.32 13.43 9.11
N SER A 573 6.37 13.78 9.87
CA SER A 573 6.21 14.41 11.19
C SER A 573 5.58 15.81 11.10
N SER A 574 5.99 16.63 10.12
CA SER A 574 5.35 17.91 9.85
C SER A 574 3.89 17.75 9.43
N LEU A 575 3.57 16.70 8.68
CA LEU A 575 2.19 16.39 8.29
C LEU A 575 1.30 16.03 9.46
N LEU A 576 1.81 15.21 10.37
CA LEU A 576 1.12 14.92 11.62
C LEU A 576 0.86 16.20 12.41
N ALA A 577 1.86 17.07 12.52
CA ALA A 577 1.73 18.32 13.24
C ALA A 577 0.66 19.24 12.61
N VAL A 578 0.66 19.44 11.29
CA VAL A 578 -0.39 20.18 10.56
C VAL A 578 -1.77 19.54 10.78
N TYR A 579 -1.85 18.22 10.68
CA TYR A 579 -3.09 17.46 10.84
C TYR A 579 -3.71 17.63 12.23
N LEU A 580 -2.87 17.59 13.28
CA LEU A 580 -3.29 17.82 14.66
C LEU A 580 -3.73 19.28 14.88
N GLU A 581 -2.98 20.24 14.34
CA GLU A 581 -3.33 21.67 14.41
C GLU A 581 -4.69 22.00 13.79
N LYS A 582 -5.02 21.42 12.62
CA LYS A 582 -6.34 21.61 11.98
C LYS A 582 -7.51 21.22 12.87
N ARG A 583 -7.25 20.36 13.85
CA ARG A 583 -8.26 19.83 14.76
C ARG A 583 -8.19 20.44 16.14
N GLY A 584 -7.60 21.64 16.22
CA GLY A 584 -7.57 22.45 17.44
C GLY A 584 -6.55 21.96 18.46
N ARG A 585 -5.61 21.09 18.08
CA ARG A 585 -4.49 20.70 18.95
C ARG A 585 -3.33 21.68 18.81
N PHE A 586 -2.61 21.90 19.91
CA PHE A 586 -1.44 22.77 20.04
C PHE A 586 -1.67 24.26 19.83
N VAL A 587 -2.72 24.64 19.10
CA VAL A 587 -3.06 26.03 18.79
C VAL A 587 -4.58 26.17 18.80
N ASN A 588 -5.16 26.51 19.96
CA ASN A 588 -6.58 26.85 20.05
C ASN A 588 -6.75 28.29 20.51
N SER A 589 -7.48 29.08 19.70
CA SER A 589 -7.65 30.53 19.84
C SER A 589 -8.66 30.98 20.91
N GLY A 590 -9.20 30.07 21.72
CA GLY A 590 -10.30 30.38 22.65
C GLY A 590 -10.05 30.10 24.14
N SER A 591 -9.09 29.25 24.52
CA SER A 591 -8.84 28.94 25.93
C SER A 591 -8.03 30.05 26.59
N LYS A 592 -8.54 30.59 27.71
CA LYS A 592 -7.81 31.59 28.53
C LYS A 592 -6.59 30.98 29.23
N ASP A 593 -6.47 29.66 29.28
CA ASP A 593 -5.43 28.95 30.05
C ASP A 593 -4.22 28.52 29.21
N PHE A 594 -4.38 28.34 27.89
CA PHE A 594 -3.29 27.94 26.98
C PHE A 594 -2.52 29.11 26.35
N LYS A 595 -2.92 30.36 26.64
CA LYS A 595 -2.35 31.57 26.04
C LYS A 595 -0.91 31.89 26.44
N LYS A 596 -0.29 31.14 27.37
CA LYS A 596 1.00 31.57 27.92
C LYS A 596 2.21 31.10 27.13
N ASP A 597 2.22 29.89 26.53
CA ASP A 597 3.36 29.40 25.74
C ASP A 597 2.95 28.29 24.75
N SER A 598 2.56 28.62 23.51
CA SER A 598 2.52 27.61 22.44
C SER A 598 3.93 27.07 22.19
N ARG A 599 4.08 25.76 21.97
CA ARG A 599 5.41 25.13 21.86
C ARG A 599 5.57 24.31 20.60
N ALA A 600 6.81 24.14 20.16
CA ALA A 600 7.20 23.20 19.13
C ALA A 600 8.51 22.52 19.54
N TYR A 601 8.61 21.22 19.30
CA TYR A 601 9.78 20.42 19.66
C TYR A 601 10.49 19.97 18.40
N LEU A 602 11.80 20.19 18.31
CA LEU A 602 12.67 19.62 17.29
C LEU A 602 13.35 18.42 17.89
N ALA A 603 13.25 17.27 17.22
CA ALA A 603 13.86 16.02 17.66
C ALA A 603 14.57 15.34 16.48
N SER A 604 15.62 14.56 16.74
CA SER A 604 16.35 13.87 15.69
C SER A 604 15.50 12.76 15.07
N GLY A 605 15.41 12.71 13.74
CA GLY A 605 14.82 11.59 13.01
C GLY A 605 15.83 10.51 12.61
N ASP A 606 17.12 10.69 12.91
CA ASP A 606 18.18 9.76 12.55
C ASP A 606 18.23 8.55 13.49
N ASP A 607 18.41 7.36 12.93
CA ASP A 607 18.32 6.09 13.67
C ASP A 607 19.29 6.01 14.86
N ALA A 608 20.49 6.63 14.75
CA ALA A 608 21.49 6.69 15.81
C ALA A 608 21.08 7.56 17.02
N HIS A 609 20.08 8.42 16.86
CA HIS A 609 19.66 9.43 17.84
C HIS A 609 18.17 9.35 18.19
N LEU A 610 17.44 8.32 17.72
CA LEU A 610 16.01 8.15 17.99
C LEU A 610 15.68 8.06 19.49
N VAL A 611 16.61 7.59 20.32
CA VAL A 611 16.42 7.48 21.78
C VAL A 611 16.10 8.82 22.44
N ASP A 612 16.76 9.90 22.02
CA ASP A 612 16.53 11.25 22.55
C ASP A 612 15.16 11.78 22.08
N SER A 613 14.70 11.29 20.93
CA SER A 613 13.38 11.57 20.39
C SER A 613 12.29 10.75 21.09
N VAL A 614 12.58 9.53 21.60
CA VAL A 614 11.57 8.69 22.30
C VAL A 614 11.05 9.43 23.53
N VAL A 615 11.98 10.03 24.27
CA VAL A 615 11.64 10.79 25.48
C VAL A 615 10.98 12.13 25.16
N ALA A 616 11.06 12.61 23.90
CA ALA A 616 10.27 13.75 23.43
C ALA A 616 8.77 13.45 23.41
N GLY A 617 8.38 12.19 23.14
CA GLY A 617 6.99 11.77 22.98
C GLY A 617 6.10 12.11 24.19
N GLN A 618 6.68 12.24 25.39
CA GLN A 618 5.96 12.62 26.61
C GLN A 618 5.57 14.12 26.65
N LEU A 619 6.18 14.94 25.79
CA LEU A 619 5.92 16.38 25.68
C LEU A 619 4.72 16.63 24.75
N THR A 620 3.52 16.39 25.27
CA THR A 620 2.26 16.39 24.50
C THR A 620 1.64 17.79 24.29
N ASP A 621 2.36 18.86 24.60
CA ASP A 621 1.88 20.26 24.59
C ASP A 621 2.35 21.07 23.37
N GLY A 622 3.02 20.42 22.42
CA GLY A 622 3.41 20.97 21.12
C GLY A 622 3.70 19.86 20.11
N PRO A 623 3.70 20.14 18.80
CA PRO A 623 4.11 19.16 17.81
C PRO A 623 5.59 18.81 17.94
N ILE A 624 5.92 17.55 17.65
CA ILE A 624 7.29 17.09 17.41
C ILE A 624 7.57 17.14 15.91
N LEU A 625 8.49 18.01 15.52
CA LEU A 625 9.01 18.10 14.16
C LEU A 625 10.36 17.39 14.13
N LEU A 626 10.45 16.35 13.30
CA LEU A 626 11.71 15.64 13.11
C LEU A 626 12.65 16.42 12.21
N VAL A 627 13.92 16.43 12.56
CA VAL A 627 15.02 17.02 11.79
C VAL A 627 16.17 16.01 11.70
N PRO A 628 17.03 16.06 10.67
CA PRO A 628 18.25 15.27 10.67
C PRO A 628 19.19 15.75 11.78
N ALA A 629 20.10 14.89 12.24
CA ALA A 629 21.07 15.25 13.28
C ALA A 629 22.09 16.29 12.79
N SER A 630 22.44 16.22 11.50
CA SER A 630 23.36 17.12 10.79
C SER A 630 22.93 17.28 9.32
N GLY A 631 23.45 18.30 8.64
CA GLY A 631 23.18 18.62 7.25
C GLY A 631 22.02 19.60 7.07
N GLU A 632 21.24 19.40 6.01
CA GLU A 632 20.14 20.30 5.63
C GLU A 632 18.80 19.81 6.18
N ILE A 633 18.04 20.72 6.81
CA ILE A 633 16.65 20.46 7.19
C ILE A 633 15.77 20.56 5.95
N ASP A 634 14.85 19.60 5.78
CA ASP A 634 13.84 19.66 4.73
C ASP A 634 13.09 21.00 4.78
N LYS A 635 13.03 21.69 3.63
CA LYS A 635 12.40 23.02 3.50
C LYS A 635 10.96 23.02 4.02
N THR A 636 10.28 21.90 3.92
CA THR A 636 8.91 21.72 4.37
C THR A 636 8.78 21.83 5.89
N VAL A 637 9.74 21.25 6.63
CA VAL A 637 9.82 21.34 8.09
C VAL A 637 10.12 22.77 8.53
N LEU A 638 11.07 23.44 7.85
CA LEU A 638 11.40 24.84 8.11
C LEU A 638 10.22 25.78 7.83
N ASN A 639 9.50 25.54 6.74
CA ASN A 639 8.30 26.31 6.38
C ASN A 639 7.20 26.13 7.43
N HIS A 640 6.98 24.91 7.92
CA HIS A 640 5.99 24.66 8.96
C HIS A 640 6.38 25.32 10.29
N LEU A 641 7.66 25.26 10.67
CA LEU A 641 8.16 25.96 11.85
C LEU A 641 7.99 27.49 11.74
N ALA A 642 8.32 28.06 10.58
CA ALA A 642 8.09 29.49 10.30
C ALA A 642 6.60 29.85 10.34
N TYR A 643 5.74 28.99 9.81
CA TYR A 643 4.29 29.13 9.87
C TYR A 643 3.77 29.14 11.32
N LEU A 644 4.20 28.17 12.15
CA LEU A 644 3.84 28.11 13.56
C LEU A 644 4.21 29.39 14.29
N LYS A 645 5.42 29.90 14.03
CA LYS A 645 5.91 31.16 14.61
C LYS A 645 5.13 32.39 14.16
N LYS A 646 4.72 32.43 12.89
CA LYS A 646 3.88 33.50 12.34
C LYS A 646 2.49 33.51 12.99
N LYS A 647 1.92 32.33 13.24
CA LYS A 647 0.60 32.17 13.88
C LYS A 647 0.66 32.45 15.38
N GLU A 648 1.71 32.00 16.03
CA GLU A 648 1.95 32.16 17.46
C GLU A 648 3.26 32.94 17.69
N PRO A 649 3.20 34.30 17.74
CA PRO A 649 4.39 35.12 17.92
C PRO A 649 5.20 34.76 19.18
N ASN A 650 4.55 34.24 20.22
CA ASN A 650 5.19 33.79 21.45
C ASN A 650 5.66 32.32 21.44
N LEU A 651 5.74 31.68 20.28
CA LEU A 651 6.15 30.27 20.17
C LEU A 651 7.48 30.00 20.89
N GLY A 652 7.45 29.06 21.84
CA GLY A 652 8.63 28.46 22.46
C GLY A 652 9.07 27.22 21.68
N THR A 653 10.24 27.27 21.06
CA THR A 653 10.81 26.16 20.30
C THR A 653 11.90 25.48 21.10
N PHE A 654 11.88 24.14 21.17
CA PHE A 654 12.82 23.37 21.97
C PHE A 654 13.53 22.33 21.10
N ALA A 655 14.86 22.38 21.01
CA ALA A 655 15.66 21.30 20.44
C ALA A 655 15.95 20.24 21.50
N LEU A 656 15.65 18.98 21.21
CA LEU A 656 15.80 17.87 22.13
C LEU A 656 17.08 17.07 21.82
N GLY A 657 17.91 16.89 22.84
CA GLY A 657 19.18 16.18 22.73
C GLY A 657 20.39 17.09 22.54
N GLY A 658 21.57 16.50 22.78
CA GLY A 658 22.85 17.18 22.70
C GLY A 658 23.24 17.58 21.26
N LYS A 659 24.44 18.13 21.10
CA LYS A 659 24.97 18.58 19.79
C LYS A 659 25.14 17.45 18.77
N MET A 660 25.25 16.20 19.24
CA MET A 660 25.30 15.04 18.34
C MET A 660 23.92 14.70 17.77
N SER A 661 22.85 14.89 18.55
CA SER A 661 21.49 14.56 18.17
C SER A 661 20.82 15.67 17.35
N ILE A 662 21.11 16.92 17.70
CA ILE A 662 20.78 18.12 16.93
C ILE A 662 22.01 19.03 16.91
N SER A 663 22.73 19.01 15.81
CA SER A 663 23.92 19.83 15.59
C SER A 663 23.64 21.34 15.61
N GLU A 664 24.72 22.12 15.73
CA GLU A 664 24.62 23.58 15.78
C GLU A 664 24.17 24.19 14.44
N GLU A 665 24.44 23.52 13.32
CA GLU A 665 23.94 23.89 12.00
C GLU A 665 22.42 23.71 11.87
N ILE A 666 21.87 22.59 12.34
CA ILE A 666 20.42 22.34 12.40
C ILE A 666 19.76 23.36 13.32
N ARG A 667 20.36 23.63 14.49
CA ARG A 667 19.93 24.70 15.39
C ARG A 667 19.88 26.05 14.68
N ALA A 668 20.96 26.42 13.99
CA ALA A 668 21.06 27.70 13.29
C ALA A 668 20.02 27.83 12.17
N ALA A 669 19.78 26.78 11.40
CA ALA A 669 18.76 26.74 10.34
C ALA A 669 17.35 26.92 10.90
N ALA A 670 17.00 26.24 12.00
CA ALA A 670 15.71 26.41 12.65
C ALA A 670 15.53 27.82 13.23
N VAL A 671 16.55 28.36 13.92
CA VAL A 671 16.55 29.74 14.44
C VAL A 671 16.40 30.76 13.32
N LYS A 672 17.04 30.54 12.17
CA LYS A 672 16.89 31.39 10.99
C LYS A 672 15.46 31.38 10.47
N ALA A 673 14.85 30.21 10.31
CA ALA A 673 13.46 30.10 9.89
C ALA A 673 12.48 30.82 10.85
N LEU A 674 12.71 30.74 12.16
CA LEU A 674 11.94 31.46 13.17
C LEU A 674 12.12 33.00 13.07
N LYS A 675 13.34 33.49 12.82
CA LYS A 675 13.61 34.93 12.61
C LYS A 675 12.93 35.47 11.34
N GLU A 676 12.91 34.65 10.29
CA GLU A 676 12.36 35.00 8.98
C GLU A 676 10.86 34.70 8.86
N ALA A 677 10.21 34.22 9.92
CA ALA A 677 8.79 33.83 9.92
C ALA A 677 7.83 34.94 9.45
N LYS A 678 8.14 36.21 9.71
CA LYS A 678 7.38 37.36 9.19
C LYS A 678 7.38 37.47 7.67
N ASN A 679 8.44 37.00 7.02
CA ASN A 679 8.60 37.00 5.56
C ASN A 679 7.93 35.78 4.92
N TYR A 680 7.36 34.88 5.71
CA TYR A 680 6.62 33.73 5.21
C TYR A 680 5.38 34.20 4.43
N LYS A 681 5.43 34.02 3.11
CA LYS A 681 4.39 34.46 2.14
C LYS A 681 3.24 33.46 1.96
N GLY A 682 3.20 32.36 2.73
CA GLY A 682 2.04 31.48 2.77
C GLY A 682 0.80 32.24 3.24
N THR A 683 -0.33 32.00 2.58
CA THR A 683 -1.59 32.74 2.81
C THR A 683 -2.10 32.54 4.23
N ASN A 684 -2.44 33.65 4.91
CA ASN A 684 -3.05 33.68 6.23
C ASN A 684 -4.57 33.38 6.17
N ASN A 685 -5.00 32.27 5.56
CA ASN A 685 -6.41 31.84 5.66
C ASN A 685 -6.58 30.87 6.84
N PHE A 686 -6.18 31.34 8.02
CA PHE A 686 -6.17 30.58 9.27
C PHE A 686 -6.85 31.38 10.39
N ARG A 687 -8.15 31.66 10.23
CA ARG A 687 -9.10 31.87 11.34
C ARG A 687 -10.55 32.03 10.85
N GLY A 688 -11.46 31.31 11.52
CA GLY A 688 -12.92 31.51 11.55
C GLY A 688 -13.64 30.86 10.36
N ASN A 689 -14.30 29.71 10.51
CA ASN A 689 -15.59 29.66 11.18
C ASN A 689 -16.00 28.25 11.69
N ASP A 690 -15.06 27.46 12.21
CA ASP A 690 -15.36 26.12 12.73
C ASP A 690 -15.45 26.07 14.27
N ASP A 691 -15.48 27.24 14.92
CA ASP A 691 -15.82 27.37 16.33
C ASP A 691 -17.32 27.06 16.51
N ALA A 692 -17.60 25.89 17.10
CA ALA A 692 -18.81 25.54 17.86
C ALA A 692 -20.22 25.64 17.18
N GLY A 693 -20.37 26.02 15.91
CA GLY A 693 -21.69 26.31 15.33
C GLY A 693 -22.14 25.50 14.11
N ASN A 694 -21.26 25.24 13.14
CA ASN A 694 -21.67 24.94 11.75
C ASN A 694 -21.00 23.70 11.12
N GLN A 695 -21.03 22.56 11.82
CA GLN A 695 -20.77 21.27 11.16
C GLN A 695 -22.00 20.88 10.33
N ALA A 696 -21.82 20.62 9.02
CA ALA A 696 -22.84 19.96 8.22
C ALA A 696 -23.23 18.64 8.91
N PRO A 697 -24.52 18.24 8.91
CA PRO A 697 -24.92 16.97 9.50
C PRO A 697 -24.18 15.83 8.79
N SER A 698 -23.28 15.14 9.49
CA SER A 698 -22.67 13.91 8.96
C SER A 698 -23.55 12.72 9.34
N LEU A 699 -24.04 11.99 8.35
CA LEU A 699 -24.66 10.68 8.51
C LEU A 699 -23.52 9.64 8.70
N GLY A 700 -22.86 9.67 9.86
CA GLY A 700 -21.75 8.78 10.20
C GLY A 700 -22.15 7.36 10.56
N GLY A 701 -23.14 6.78 9.87
CA GLY A 701 -23.67 5.45 10.17
C GLY A 701 -23.76 4.57 8.94
N TYR A 702 -23.48 3.28 9.11
CA TYR A 702 -23.78 2.26 8.11
C TYR A 702 -25.21 1.77 8.32
N ALA A 703 -25.99 1.67 7.24
CA ALA A 703 -27.27 0.98 7.28
C ALA A 703 -27.11 -0.47 6.84
N SER A 704 -27.18 -1.40 7.78
CA SER A 704 -27.26 -2.83 7.45
C SER A 704 -28.72 -3.26 7.53
N LEU A 705 -29.35 -3.41 6.37
CA LEU A 705 -30.70 -3.97 6.27
C LEU A 705 -30.57 -5.48 6.14
N GLU A 706 -30.85 -6.17 7.24
CA GLU A 706 -30.92 -7.63 7.27
C GLU A 706 -32.37 -8.09 7.08
N ILE A 707 -32.59 -8.94 6.08
CA ILE A 707 -33.86 -9.61 5.85
C ILE A 707 -33.68 -11.07 6.23
N THR A 708 -34.28 -11.51 7.35
CA THR A 708 -34.02 -12.82 7.97
C THR A 708 -35.28 -13.72 7.99
N ASN A 709 -35.19 -14.92 7.40
CA ASN A 709 -36.05 -16.15 7.59
C ASN A 709 -37.55 -16.07 7.13
N VAL A 710 -38.27 -17.10 6.64
CA VAL A 710 -38.13 -18.48 6.08
C VAL A 710 -39.32 -18.61 5.09
N GLY A 711 -39.31 -19.59 4.17
CA GLY A 711 -40.39 -19.86 3.23
C GLY A 711 -41.82 -19.75 3.80
N ASN A 712 -42.70 -19.19 2.96
CA ASN A 712 -44.14 -18.97 3.13
C ASN A 712 -44.57 -18.08 4.32
N ALA A 713 -45.01 -16.87 3.95
CA ALA A 713 -45.79 -15.90 4.74
C ALA A 713 -45.12 -15.33 6.01
N GLY A 714 -44.54 -14.13 5.87
CA GLY A 714 -44.24 -13.22 6.98
C GLY A 714 -42.75 -13.04 7.29
N ALA A 715 -41.99 -12.42 6.38
CA ALA A 715 -40.69 -11.88 6.73
C ALA A 715 -40.87 -10.76 7.78
N LYS A 716 -40.13 -10.79 8.88
CA LYS A 716 -40.02 -9.63 9.79
C LYS A 716 -38.82 -8.81 9.38
N THR A 717 -39.07 -7.62 8.85
CA THR A 717 -38.03 -6.65 8.46
C THR A 717 -37.71 -5.70 9.60
N ALA A 718 -36.43 -5.56 9.94
CA ALA A 718 -35.98 -4.56 10.90
C ALA A 718 -35.83 -3.20 10.17
N ALA A 719 -36.74 -2.27 10.46
CA ALA A 719 -36.56 -0.88 10.06
C ALA A 719 -35.38 -0.32 10.86
N MET A 720 -34.32 0.11 10.17
CA MET A 720 -33.15 0.67 10.82
C MET A 720 -33.21 2.19 10.76
N SER A 721 -32.96 2.83 11.90
CA SER A 721 -32.99 4.27 12.00
C SER A 721 -31.62 4.84 12.29
N ILE A 722 -31.15 5.76 11.44
CA ILE A 722 -29.90 6.49 11.66
C ILE A 722 -30.25 7.84 12.28
N ALA A 723 -29.68 8.13 13.44
CA ALA A 723 -29.83 9.42 14.08
C ALA A 723 -28.97 10.46 13.34
N ALA A 724 -29.61 11.39 12.64
CA ALA A 724 -28.99 12.68 12.35
C ALA A 724 -28.95 13.47 13.66
N ASN A 725 -27.81 14.04 14.01
CA ASN A 725 -27.56 14.65 15.32
C ASN A 725 -28.65 15.66 15.77
N ASN A 726 -29.25 15.39 16.94
CA ASN A 726 -30.07 16.21 17.85
C ASN A 726 -30.46 17.66 17.41
N GLY A 727 -31.40 17.81 16.47
CA GLY A 727 -32.17 19.06 16.27
C GLY A 727 -31.78 19.97 15.09
N ARG A 728 -30.81 19.59 14.25
CA ARG A 728 -30.26 20.46 13.18
C ARG A 728 -30.99 20.44 11.82
N VAL A 729 -31.79 19.40 11.55
CA VAL A 729 -32.58 19.26 10.31
C VAL A 729 -34.09 19.33 10.58
N ALA A 730 -34.47 19.83 11.77
CA ALA A 730 -35.86 20.01 12.15
C ALA A 730 -36.56 21.01 11.20
N GLY A 731 -37.72 20.63 10.67
CA GLY A 731 -38.49 21.41 9.70
C GLY A 731 -38.06 21.27 8.24
N LEU A 732 -37.08 20.40 7.93
CA LEU A 732 -36.66 20.08 6.57
C LEU A 732 -37.22 18.72 6.13
N SER A 733 -37.45 18.55 4.83
CA SER A 733 -37.86 17.27 4.23
C SER A 733 -36.65 16.56 3.63
N ALA A 734 -36.59 15.24 3.72
CA ALA A 734 -35.52 14.43 3.12
C ALA A 734 -35.92 13.91 1.74
N LEU A 735 -35.03 14.07 0.76
CA LEU A 735 -35.08 13.40 -0.55
C LEU A 735 -33.96 12.38 -0.65
N PHE A 736 -34.24 11.24 -1.27
CA PHE A 736 -33.31 10.13 -1.39
C PHE A 736 -33.05 9.81 -2.85
N ASP A 737 -31.79 9.57 -3.19
CA ASP A 737 -31.34 9.22 -4.54
C ASP A 737 -30.41 8.00 -4.47
N GLY A 738 -30.52 7.09 -5.42
CA GLY A 738 -29.75 5.84 -5.43
C GLY A 738 -30.23 4.75 -4.48
N LEU A 739 -31.51 4.75 -4.07
CA LEU A 739 -32.09 3.69 -3.23
C LEU A 739 -32.00 2.32 -3.95
N PRO A 740 -31.58 1.24 -3.25
CA PRO A 740 -31.64 -0.11 -3.81
C PRO A 740 -33.07 -0.51 -4.18
N LYS A 741 -33.22 -1.32 -5.24
CA LYS A 741 -34.51 -1.89 -5.66
C LYS A 741 -35.22 -2.53 -4.46
N GLY A 742 -36.50 -2.21 -4.28
CA GLY A 742 -37.32 -2.75 -3.18
C GLY A 742 -37.06 -2.14 -1.81
N VAL A 743 -36.23 -1.09 -1.69
CA VAL A 743 -36.02 -0.36 -0.44
C VAL A 743 -36.68 1.01 -0.50
N THR A 744 -37.55 1.30 0.46
CA THR A 744 -38.14 2.63 0.67
C THR A 744 -37.41 3.35 1.80
N ALA A 745 -37.41 4.68 1.78
CA ALA A 745 -36.83 5.48 2.84
C ALA A 745 -37.72 6.66 3.21
N THR A 746 -37.72 7.01 4.48
CA THR A 746 -38.43 8.17 5.02
C THR A 746 -37.51 8.95 5.95
N GLY A 747 -37.63 10.28 5.97
CA GLY A 747 -36.93 11.15 6.91
C GLY A 747 -37.94 11.79 7.85
N ASN A 748 -37.70 11.70 9.15
CA ASN A 748 -38.51 12.37 10.15
C ASN A 748 -38.11 13.85 10.24
N SER A 749 -39.03 14.74 9.87
CA SER A 749 -38.82 16.18 9.84
C SER A 749 -38.69 16.84 11.22
N ALA A 750 -38.99 16.14 12.32
CA ALA A 750 -38.88 16.69 13.67
C ALA A 750 -37.48 16.47 14.28
N ASN A 751 -36.86 15.33 14.02
CA ASN A 751 -35.60 14.91 14.67
C ASN A 751 -34.51 14.49 13.67
N GLY A 752 -34.78 14.50 12.37
CA GLY A 752 -33.82 14.15 11.33
C GLY A 752 -33.55 12.66 11.15
N GLN A 753 -34.30 11.81 11.86
CA GLN A 753 -34.10 10.37 11.81
C GLN A 753 -34.45 9.82 10.43
N LEU A 754 -33.54 9.07 9.84
CA LEU A 754 -33.77 8.39 8.55
C LEU A 754 -34.16 6.94 8.82
N THR A 755 -35.28 6.49 8.27
CA THR A 755 -35.77 5.12 8.38
C THR A 755 -35.77 4.48 6.99
N PHE A 756 -35.03 3.39 6.85
CA PHE A 756 -35.01 2.57 5.63
C PHE A 756 -35.81 1.29 5.85
N THR A 757 -36.73 1.01 4.92
CA THR A 757 -37.65 -0.12 5.00
C THR A 757 -37.56 -0.93 3.70
N PRO A 758 -37.01 -2.16 3.75
CA PRO A 758 -37.01 -3.06 2.62
C PRO A 758 -38.41 -3.68 2.39
N ALA A 759 -38.66 -4.13 1.17
CA ALA A 759 -39.87 -4.86 0.79
C ALA A 759 -39.91 -6.25 1.47
N ASP A 760 -41.12 -6.77 1.64
CA ASP A 760 -41.37 -7.98 2.44
C ASP A 760 -40.88 -9.28 1.78
N ARG A 761 -40.64 -9.28 0.47
CA ARG A 761 -40.23 -10.47 -0.29
C ARG A 761 -38.83 -10.29 -0.88
N LYS A 762 -37.99 -11.33 -0.77
CA LYS A 762 -36.62 -11.32 -1.28
C LYS A 762 -36.54 -11.07 -2.80
N GLU A 763 -37.50 -11.57 -3.58
CA GLU A 763 -37.54 -11.36 -5.03
C GLU A 763 -37.78 -9.90 -5.45
N ASP A 764 -38.32 -9.08 -4.55
CA ASP A 764 -38.63 -7.68 -4.80
C ASP A 764 -37.48 -6.74 -4.39
N VAL A 765 -36.48 -7.25 -3.67
CA VAL A 765 -35.34 -6.49 -3.13
C VAL A 765 -34.06 -6.70 -3.98
N ALA A 766 -33.20 -5.70 -4.04
CA ALA A 766 -31.91 -5.76 -4.72
C ALA A 766 -31.01 -6.89 -4.19
N ALA A 767 -30.06 -7.34 -5.01
CA ALA A 767 -29.11 -8.39 -4.64
C ALA A 767 -28.22 -7.99 -3.45
N ASN A 768 -27.59 -8.98 -2.82
CA ASN A 768 -26.62 -8.72 -1.75
C ASN A 768 -25.52 -7.78 -2.23
N GLY A 769 -25.35 -6.68 -1.50
CA GLY A 769 -24.41 -5.63 -1.89
C GLY A 769 -24.61 -4.37 -1.09
N THR A 770 -23.62 -3.48 -1.17
CA THR A 770 -23.67 -2.16 -0.55
C THR A 770 -23.99 -1.12 -1.61
N TYR A 771 -25.06 -0.36 -1.37
CA TYR A 771 -25.58 0.66 -2.26
C TYR A 771 -25.39 2.02 -1.62
N LYS A 772 -24.79 2.96 -2.34
CA LYS A 772 -24.62 4.34 -1.87
C LYS A 772 -25.90 5.13 -2.12
N VAL A 773 -26.58 5.53 -1.05
CA VAL A 773 -27.81 6.35 -1.11
C VAL A 773 -27.46 7.78 -0.74
N THR A 774 -27.77 8.72 -1.60
CA THR A 774 -27.60 10.16 -1.32
C THR A 774 -28.86 10.72 -0.68
N VAL A 775 -28.71 11.40 0.45
CA VAL A 775 -29.80 12.06 1.19
C VAL A 775 -29.64 13.56 1.06
N ARG A 776 -30.70 14.25 0.62
CA ARG A 776 -30.74 15.71 0.45
C ARG A 776 -31.85 16.29 1.33
N TRP A 777 -31.49 17.15 2.27
CA TRP A 777 -32.44 17.86 3.13
C TRP A 777 -32.85 19.17 2.47
N ILE A 778 -34.14 19.34 2.22
CA ILE A 778 -34.72 20.48 1.51
C ILE A 778 -35.62 21.33 2.42
N ASP A 779 -35.63 22.64 2.19
CA ASP A 779 -36.60 23.54 2.83
C ASP A 779 -37.99 23.47 2.16
N GLY A 780 -38.99 24.12 2.75
CA GLY A 780 -40.36 24.18 2.21
C GLY A 780 -40.49 24.87 0.84
N LYS A 781 -39.38 25.38 0.26
CA LYS A 781 -39.28 25.94 -1.10
C LYS A 781 -38.51 25.02 -2.06
N GLY A 782 -38.05 23.85 -1.60
CA GLY A 782 -37.32 22.86 -2.41
C GLY A 782 -35.80 23.09 -2.51
N ASN A 783 -35.22 24.04 -1.78
CA ASN A 783 -33.78 24.28 -1.83
C ASN A 783 -33.03 23.29 -0.95
N ILE A 784 -31.99 22.65 -1.50
CA ILE A 784 -31.10 21.76 -0.75
C ILE A 784 -30.31 22.59 0.26
N LYS A 785 -30.47 22.29 1.54
CA LYS A 785 -29.69 22.89 2.65
C LYS A 785 -28.50 22.02 3.02
N TYR A 786 -28.68 20.71 2.99
CA TYR A 786 -27.65 19.74 3.36
C TYR A 786 -27.74 18.52 2.43
N GLN A 787 -26.59 17.96 2.08
CA GLN A 787 -26.50 16.72 1.30
C GLN A 787 -25.39 15.85 1.89
N ASP A 788 -25.70 14.58 2.06
CA ASP A 788 -24.74 13.56 2.51
C ASP A 788 -25.07 12.20 1.88
N SER A 789 -24.21 11.22 2.03
CA SER A 789 -24.45 9.86 1.55
C SER A 789 -24.41 8.85 2.69
N VAL A 790 -25.31 7.89 2.66
CA VAL A 790 -25.33 6.73 3.54
C VAL A 790 -25.15 5.47 2.71
N ASP A 791 -24.28 4.58 3.16
CA ASP A 791 -24.11 3.28 2.54
C ASP A 791 -25.16 2.32 3.13
N VAL A 792 -26.10 1.89 2.29
CA VAL A 792 -27.16 0.93 2.61
C VAL A 792 -26.73 -0.44 2.11
N THR A 793 -26.35 -1.31 3.04
CA THR A 793 -26.01 -2.70 2.75
C THR A 793 -27.26 -3.55 2.84
N VAL A 794 -27.62 -4.18 1.72
CA VAL A 794 -28.66 -5.20 1.66
C VAL A 794 -28.01 -6.55 1.93
N LYS A 795 -28.42 -7.19 3.02
CA LYS A 795 -28.08 -8.58 3.33
C LYS A 795 -29.36 -9.40 3.33
N LEU A 796 -29.61 -10.09 2.23
CA LEU A 796 -30.52 -11.22 2.20
C LEU A 796 -29.85 -12.34 3.00
N ALA A 797 -30.50 -12.78 4.07
CA ALA A 797 -30.00 -13.91 4.84
C ALA A 797 -29.79 -15.09 3.88
N ALA A 798 -28.59 -15.69 3.96
CA ALA A 798 -28.43 -17.03 3.42
C ALA A 798 -29.49 -17.92 4.09
N ALA A 799 -30.11 -18.82 3.32
CA ALA A 799 -30.84 -19.91 3.95
C ALA A 799 -29.92 -20.50 5.03
N PRO A 800 -30.43 -20.76 6.26
CA PRO A 800 -29.58 -21.23 7.34
C PRO A 800 -28.69 -22.37 6.83
N PRO A 801 -27.41 -22.40 7.21
CA PRO A 801 -26.51 -23.44 6.72
C PRO A 801 -27.16 -24.79 7.01
N ALA A 802 -27.32 -25.61 5.97
CA ALA A 802 -27.72 -26.99 6.17
C ALA A 802 -26.74 -27.57 7.19
N THR A 803 -27.27 -28.06 8.31
CA THR A 803 -26.55 -28.94 9.21
C THR A 803 -25.76 -29.94 8.37
N GLN A 804 -24.45 -30.08 8.64
CA GLN A 804 -23.58 -31.03 7.93
C GLN A 804 -24.35 -32.34 7.75
N SER A 805 -24.67 -32.67 6.50
CA SER A 805 -25.43 -33.86 6.18
C SER A 805 -24.49 -35.05 6.21
N ALA A 806 -24.82 -36.04 7.03
CA ALA A 806 -24.09 -37.29 7.09
C ALA A 806 -24.07 -37.97 5.71
N LYS A 807 -22.95 -38.62 5.37
CA LYS A 807 -22.83 -39.52 4.22
C LYS A 807 -24.00 -40.53 4.23
N PRO A 808 -24.69 -40.79 3.10
CA PRO A 808 -25.75 -41.79 3.07
C PRO A 808 -25.19 -43.15 3.50
N VAL A 809 -25.85 -43.84 4.43
CA VAL A 809 -25.48 -45.19 4.88
C VAL A 809 -26.44 -46.20 4.26
N LEU A 810 -25.88 -47.21 3.60
CA LEU A 810 -26.62 -48.35 3.07
C LEU A 810 -26.82 -49.40 4.16
N GLY A 811 -28.06 -49.85 4.33
CA GLY A 811 -28.41 -50.94 5.23
C GLY A 811 -27.94 -52.30 4.70
N ALA A 812 -28.02 -53.35 5.53
CA ALA A 812 -27.84 -54.72 5.05
C ALA A 812 -28.92 -55.04 3.99
N PRO A 813 -28.59 -55.82 2.94
CA PRO A 813 -29.59 -56.28 1.98
C PRO A 813 -30.69 -57.01 2.74
N SER A 814 -31.96 -56.68 2.48
CA SER A 814 -33.06 -57.41 3.09
C SER A 814 -33.24 -58.76 2.37
N GLY A 815 -32.45 -59.76 2.78
CA GLY A 815 -32.58 -61.16 2.36
C GLY A 815 -31.57 -61.62 1.29
N ASN A 816 -31.30 -62.94 1.29
CA ASN A 816 -30.68 -63.63 0.15
C ASN A 816 -31.76 -63.89 -0.90
N ILE A 817 -31.51 -63.50 -2.15
CA ILE A 817 -32.52 -63.53 -3.22
C ILE A 817 -32.47 -64.89 -3.92
N THR A 818 -33.63 -65.55 -4.06
CA THR A 818 -33.78 -66.77 -4.86
C THR A 818 -35.18 -66.77 -5.50
N ALA A 819 -35.30 -66.47 -6.80
CA ALA A 819 -36.53 -66.64 -7.61
C ALA A 819 -36.30 -66.25 -9.10
N ALA A 820 -37.20 -66.71 -9.99
CA ALA A 820 -37.14 -66.65 -11.46
C ALA A 820 -36.94 -65.27 -12.13
N ASN A 821 -36.92 -64.16 -11.36
CA ASN A 821 -36.60 -62.81 -11.85
C ASN A 821 -35.90 -61.98 -10.75
N GLY A 822 -35.00 -62.65 -10.01
CA GLY A 822 -34.35 -62.23 -8.76
C GLY A 822 -34.24 -60.72 -8.55
N THR A 823 -35.13 -60.19 -7.70
CA THR A 823 -35.18 -58.77 -7.33
C THR A 823 -34.75 -58.59 -5.87
N ALA A 824 -33.83 -57.67 -5.60
CA ALA A 824 -33.51 -57.19 -4.25
C ALA A 824 -33.62 -55.68 -4.12
N SER A 825 -33.78 -55.25 -2.87
CA SER A 825 -33.69 -53.85 -2.48
C SER A 825 -32.59 -53.64 -1.45
N VAL A 826 -31.73 -52.65 -1.67
CA VAL A 826 -30.77 -52.17 -0.68
C VAL A 826 -31.31 -50.86 -0.09
N PRO A 827 -31.81 -50.88 1.16
CA PRO A 827 -32.40 -49.70 1.78
C PRO A 827 -31.34 -48.66 2.14
N VAL A 828 -31.66 -47.38 1.95
CA VAL A 828 -30.85 -46.26 2.44
C VAL A 828 -31.43 -45.83 3.79
N THR A 829 -30.68 -46.03 4.87
CA THR A 829 -31.18 -45.83 6.24
C THR A 829 -31.01 -44.40 6.75
N SER A 830 -30.22 -43.58 6.05
CA SER A 830 -29.97 -42.18 6.39
C SER A 830 -30.19 -41.26 5.17
N ALA A 831 -31.39 -41.33 4.59
CA ALA A 831 -31.79 -40.47 3.48
C ALA A 831 -32.04 -39.01 3.94
N LYS A 832 -31.50 -38.03 3.19
CA LYS A 832 -31.63 -36.57 3.39
C LYS A 832 -33.08 -36.10 3.13
N ILE A 833 -33.52 -35.03 3.80
CA ILE A 833 -34.92 -34.52 3.80
C ILE A 833 -35.07 -33.22 2.94
N ALA A 834 -34.30 -33.03 1.88
CA ALA A 834 -34.39 -31.90 0.94
C ALA A 834 -34.29 -32.41 -0.52
N PRO A 835 -34.71 -31.67 -1.58
CA PRO A 835 -34.79 -32.23 -2.93
C PRO A 835 -33.40 -32.69 -3.37
N ALA A 836 -33.25 -34.00 -3.43
CA ALA A 836 -31.99 -34.67 -3.67
C ALA A 836 -32.31 -35.83 -4.61
N GLU A 837 -31.69 -35.85 -5.77
CA GLU A 837 -31.86 -36.95 -6.71
C GLU A 837 -30.87 -38.06 -6.34
N TYR A 838 -31.41 -39.21 -5.95
CA TYR A 838 -30.62 -40.40 -5.65
C TYR A 838 -30.44 -41.20 -6.92
N THR A 839 -29.19 -41.45 -7.29
CA THR A 839 -28.86 -42.31 -8.42
C THR A 839 -28.20 -43.60 -7.94
N CYS A 840 -28.67 -44.73 -8.49
CA CYS A 840 -28.09 -46.04 -8.25
C CYS A 840 -27.25 -46.45 -9.45
N SER A 841 -26.07 -47.01 -9.22
CA SER A 841 -25.23 -47.61 -10.27
C SER A 841 -24.68 -48.95 -9.84
N ILE A 842 -24.38 -49.81 -10.82
CA ILE A 842 -23.75 -51.12 -10.62
C ILE A 842 -22.34 -51.05 -11.21
N ASP A 843 -21.34 -51.50 -10.45
CA ASP A 843 -20.04 -51.84 -11.05
C ASP A 843 -20.10 -53.28 -11.60
N LYS A 844 -19.97 -53.40 -12.92
CA LYS A 844 -20.10 -54.67 -13.65
C LYS A 844 -18.78 -55.46 -13.70
N ASN A 845 -17.68 -54.86 -13.25
CA ASN A 845 -16.35 -55.48 -13.33
C ASN A 845 -16.09 -56.52 -12.21
N GLU A 846 -16.96 -56.60 -11.20
CA GLU A 846 -16.81 -57.53 -10.07
C GLU A 846 -17.60 -58.85 -10.25
N LEU A 847 -18.18 -59.09 -11.44
CA LEU A 847 -18.83 -60.36 -11.77
C LEU A 847 -17.82 -61.39 -12.31
N SER A 848 -18.00 -62.67 -11.94
CA SER A 848 -17.16 -63.76 -12.47
C SER A 848 -17.31 -63.88 -14.01
N ALA A 849 -16.21 -64.12 -14.71
CA ALA A 849 -16.20 -64.19 -16.18
C ALA A 849 -17.08 -65.33 -16.77
N VAL A 850 -17.43 -66.35 -15.98
CA VAL A 850 -18.30 -67.46 -16.40
C VAL A 850 -19.77 -67.01 -16.53
N THR A 851 -20.15 -65.93 -15.85
CA THR A 851 -21.52 -65.39 -15.81
C THR A 851 -21.72 -64.12 -16.63
N SER A 852 -20.65 -63.47 -17.10
CA SER A 852 -20.73 -62.24 -17.91
C SER A 852 -21.21 -62.55 -19.33
N GLY A 853 -22.54 -62.51 -19.55
CA GLY A 853 -23.15 -62.62 -20.87
C GLY A 853 -24.53 -63.29 -20.92
N LYS A 854 -24.93 -64.05 -19.89
CA LYS A 854 -26.21 -64.77 -19.85
C LYS A 854 -27.28 -64.08 -19.00
N VAL A 855 -26.87 -63.39 -17.93
CA VAL A 855 -27.75 -62.68 -17.00
C VAL A 855 -27.62 -61.17 -17.20
N LYS A 856 -28.76 -60.49 -17.36
CA LYS A 856 -28.86 -59.03 -17.42
C LYS A 856 -29.22 -58.48 -16.04
N PHE A 857 -28.40 -57.54 -15.56
CA PHE A 857 -28.65 -56.80 -14.32
C PHE A 857 -29.05 -55.36 -14.63
N THR A 858 -30.10 -54.90 -13.95
CA THR A 858 -30.53 -53.49 -13.95
C THR A 858 -30.65 -53.00 -12.52
N VAL A 859 -30.33 -51.72 -12.30
CA VAL A 859 -30.57 -51.05 -11.02
C VAL A 859 -31.38 -49.79 -11.27
N ALA A 860 -32.34 -49.53 -10.39
CA ALA A 860 -33.11 -48.30 -10.39
C ALA A 860 -33.35 -47.84 -8.96
N TRP A 861 -33.39 -46.52 -8.77
CA TRP A 861 -33.83 -45.94 -7.51
C TRP A 861 -35.35 -46.08 -7.37
N ASN A 862 -35.81 -46.52 -6.20
CA ASN A 862 -37.23 -46.58 -5.86
C ASN A 862 -37.52 -45.55 -4.76
N ASP A 863 -38.15 -44.44 -5.15
CA ASP A 863 -38.51 -43.35 -4.24
C ASP A 863 -39.47 -43.78 -3.12
N GLY A 864 -40.45 -44.64 -3.43
CA GLY A 864 -41.45 -45.09 -2.45
C GLY A 864 -40.85 -45.94 -1.33
N ALA A 865 -39.84 -46.75 -1.65
CA ALA A 865 -39.15 -47.62 -0.69
C ALA A 865 -37.82 -47.03 -0.15
N LYS A 866 -37.38 -45.89 -0.69
CA LYS A 866 -36.06 -45.27 -0.44
C LYS A 866 -34.90 -46.27 -0.53
N ALA A 867 -34.86 -47.03 -1.62
CA ALA A 867 -33.92 -48.13 -1.81
C ALA A 867 -33.46 -48.24 -3.26
N CYS A 868 -32.23 -48.73 -3.46
CA CYS A 868 -31.80 -49.18 -4.79
C CYS A 868 -32.36 -50.57 -5.06
N LYS A 869 -33.20 -50.67 -6.09
CA LYS A 869 -33.79 -51.92 -6.55
C LYS A 869 -32.90 -52.52 -7.63
N VAL A 870 -32.36 -53.70 -7.37
CA VAL A 870 -31.59 -54.49 -8.34
C VAL A 870 -32.50 -55.59 -8.89
N THR A 871 -32.57 -55.71 -10.20
CA THR A 871 -33.31 -56.78 -10.90
C THR A 871 -32.36 -57.54 -11.80
N ALA A 872 -32.34 -58.87 -11.66
CA ALA A 872 -31.58 -59.76 -12.51
C ALA A 872 -32.52 -60.65 -13.35
N THR A 873 -32.21 -60.81 -14.64
CA THR A 873 -33.00 -61.60 -15.59
C THR A 873 -32.06 -62.47 -16.42
N ASP A 874 -32.35 -63.78 -16.50
CA ASP A 874 -31.61 -64.73 -17.34
C ASP A 874 -32.47 -65.09 -18.57
N ASP A 875 -31.97 -64.78 -19.77
CA ASP A 875 -32.69 -65.06 -21.01
C ASP A 875 -32.39 -66.50 -21.54
N SER A 876 -31.49 -67.25 -20.89
CA SER A 876 -30.88 -68.49 -21.43
C SER A 876 -31.46 -69.82 -20.93
N HIS A 877 -32.46 -69.80 -20.03
CA HIS A 877 -33.22 -70.95 -19.52
C HIS A 877 -32.38 -72.16 -19.01
N ASN A 878 -31.16 -71.96 -18.49
CA ASN A 878 -30.29 -73.07 -18.09
C ASN A 878 -29.66 -72.87 -16.70
N GLY A 879 -30.33 -73.42 -15.68
CA GLY A 879 -29.77 -73.75 -14.36
C GLY A 879 -29.51 -72.57 -13.42
N ALA A 880 -29.31 -72.88 -12.14
CA ALA A 880 -29.15 -71.87 -11.10
C ALA A 880 -27.81 -71.10 -11.22
N VAL A 881 -27.88 -69.77 -11.19
CA VAL A 881 -26.73 -68.85 -11.34
C VAL A 881 -26.66 -67.91 -10.13
N SER A 882 -25.50 -67.81 -9.48
CA SER A 882 -25.24 -66.89 -8.35
C SER A 882 -24.15 -65.86 -8.69
N GLY A 883 -24.33 -64.60 -8.28
CA GLY A 883 -23.29 -63.57 -8.40
C GLY A 883 -23.40 -62.47 -7.34
N THR A 884 -22.26 -61.88 -6.97
CA THR A 884 -22.18 -60.71 -6.09
C THR A 884 -21.90 -59.47 -6.94
N ILE A 885 -22.64 -58.39 -6.71
CA ILE A 885 -22.45 -57.11 -7.41
C ILE A 885 -22.33 -55.97 -6.40
N LYS A 886 -21.55 -54.95 -6.74
CA LYS A 886 -21.42 -53.74 -5.94
C LYS A 886 -22.39 -52.66 -6.40
N VAL A 887 -23.24 -52.20 -5.49
CA VAL A 887 -24.21 -51.13 -5.73
C VAL A 887 -23.72 -49.85 -5.09
N THR A 888 -23.66 -48.79 -5.88
CA THR A 888 -23.26 -47.45 -5.42
C THR A 888 -24.45 -46.50 -5.44
N VAL A 889 -24.63 -45.74 -4.36
CA VAL A 889 -25.60 -44.64 -4.28
C VAL A 889 -24.88 -43.32 -4.23
N LYS A 890 -25.23 -42.44 -5.17
CA LYS A 890 -24.77 -41.05 -5.23
C LYS A 890 -25.94 -40.12 -5.06
N VAL A 891 -25.69 -38.98 -4.43
CA VAL A 891 -26.68 -37.95 -4.15
C VAL A 891 -26.26 -36.70 -4.90
N ASP A 892 -27.07 -36.33 -5.89
CA ASP A 892 -26.92 -35.08 -6.61
C ASP A 892 -27.71 -34.00 -5.87
N GLU A 893 -26.99 -32.96 -5.46
CA GLU A 893 -27.58 -31.82 -4.77
C GLU A 893 -27.90 -30.74 -5.81
N ASP A 894 -29.19 -30.47 -6.03
CA ASP A 894 -29.63 -29.45 -6.97
C ASP A 894 -29.22 -28.05 -6.50
N GLY A 895 -28.15 -27.53 -7.10
CA GLY A 895 -27.87 -26.10 -7.14
C GLY A 895 -28.77 -25.42 -8.17
N ALA A 896 -29.18 -24.18 -7.92
CA ALA A 896 -30.03 -23.41 -8.84
C ALA A 896 -29.49 -23.44 -10.29
N ALA A 897 -30.42 -23.46 -11.26
CA ALA A 897 -30.13 -23.62 -12.68
C ALA A 897 -28.97 -22.72 -13.15
N GLY A 898 -27.84 -23.34 -13.52
CA GLY A 898 -26.67 -22.67 -14.10
C GLY A 898 -25.37 -22.74 -13.32
N ALA A 899 -25.33 -23.33 -12.11
CA ALA A 899 -24.08 -23.60 -11.38
C ALA A 899 -23.65 -25.09 -11.45
N ALA A 900 -22.35 -25.36 -11.35
CA ALA A 900 -21.78 -26.71 -11.43
C ALA A 900 -22.36 -27.63 -10.33
N LYS A 901 -22.88 -28.79 -10.74
CA LYS A 901 -23.37 -29.82 -9.81
C LYS A 901 -22.22 -30.33 -8.96
N THR A 902 -22.37 -30.31 -7.64
CA THR A 902 -21.37 -30.91 -6.74
C THR A 902 -21.91 -32.28 -6.32
N VAL A 903 -21.27 -33.35 -6.79
CA VAL A 903 -21.61 -34.72 -6.38
C VAL A 903 -20.90 -34.99 -5.05
N SER A 904 -21.64 -35.42 -4.03
CA SER A 904 -21.05 -35.81 -2.74
C SER A 904 -20.55 -37.27 -2.75
N ASP A 905 -19.54 -37.58 -1.92
CA ASP A 905 -18.91 -38.91 -1.82
C ASP A 905 -19.93 -40.04 -1.58
N GLY A 906 -20.09 -40.93 -2.57
CA GLY A 906 -21.08 -42.02 -2.56
C GLY A 906 -20.83 -43.12 -1.53
N ALA A 907 -21.85 -43.97 -1.31
CA ALA A 907 -21.77 -45.16 -0.47
C ALA A 907 -21.95 -46.44 -1.30
N GLU A 908 -21.21 -47.49 -0.94
CA GLU A 908 -21.12 -48.75 -1.70
C GLU A 908 -21.51 -49.96 -0.82
N LYS A 909 -22.17 -50.94 -1.43
CA LYS A 909 -22.50 -52.20 -0.75
C LYS A 909 -22.57 -53.37 -1.74
N ASP A 910 -22.05 -54.51 -1.31
CA ASP A 910 -22.12 -55.76 -2.06
C ASP A 910 -23.47 -56.47 -1.85
N VAL A 911 -24.06 -56.94 -2.94
CA VAL A 911 -25.35 -57.64 -2.97
C VAL A 911 -25.18 -58.95 -3.72
N THR A 912 -25.59 -60.07 -3.10
CA THR A 912 -25.55 -61.39 -3.74
C THR A 912 -26.93 -61.77 -4.26
N VAL A 913 -27.00 -62.18 -5.53
CA VAL A 913 -28.24 -62.56 -6.22
C VAL A 913 -28.13 -63.99 -6.72
N ASN A 914 -29.11 -64.84 -6.38
CA ASN A 914 -29.24 -66.19 -6.93
C ASN A 914 -30.50 -66.27 -7.82
N ILE A 915 -30.33 -66.77 -9.03
CA ILE A 915 -31.40 -67.08 -9.97
C ILE A 915 -31.47 -68.61 -10.04
N SER A 916 -32.66 -69.20 -9.93
CA SER A 916 -32.88 -70.65 -9.96
C SER A 916 -33.68 -71.08 -11.17
#